data_AF-A0A9P4LI22-F1
#
_entry.id   AF-A0A9P4LI22-F1
#
_cell.length_a   1.000
_cell.length_b   1.000
_cell.length_c   1.000
_cell.angle_alpha   90.00
_cell.angle_beta   90.00
_cell.angle_gamma   90.00
#
_symmetry.space_group_name_H-M   'P 1'
#
loop_
_entity.id
_entity.type
_entity.pdbx_description
1 polymer ?
#
loop_
_entity_poly.entity_id
_entity_poly.type
_entity_poly.pdbx_seq_one_letter_code
_entity_poly.pdbx_strand_id
1 'polypeptide(L)'
;MRFLQIDDDSKVSLVDPRFGTNDIRYAILSHTWGPVGDEVTFRDLQQGTGKGKAGFTKIAWCGQQAKKDSLQYFWVDTCCIDKSNSQELQESINSIYRWYQQAESCYVYLSDVCNSTLDDAAGQAAPRWKPAFRRSRWFTRGWTLQELIAPSSVEFFSKDDFYLGNKLSLEITINEVTSVAISALRHQAPLSHFSVDERLSWAKGRVTTREEDSAYCLLGIFDVQMPLVYAEGREKALKQLRREILEQHDDAEAPHTIVEQLDRDKMSTHHGLLWIKGKPGLGKSTLMKFAYVHTRRKLKDSVVVSFFSNARGAELAKSTVGTYRSLLAQLFERDPALQEALDIVSDLVTGSISQNFEWSVEILELLFEEALQRLGETSVICFIDALDECDESLVRDMVRSFEHIGALAVGHNVRFQICFSSRHYPHITINKGLSLALEEHNSRDIFSYIQSELRIGDSHLAQCIRREVQQEASRIFMWIVLVVRILNRDYNGGRIHDPRRKLREIPDDLHDLIRSILVHDLGSHSQKEMELRLQWVLFARYPLRPEELYFAILAGSDSDTVSAWDREEITSSVVKRLILNASKGLTEVTNSPGRIVQFIHESVREFLLKDGLTTIWLELKDNFEGQSHDTLKQCCIRSMDISPVVLQSRERRCTPKDQKSHITRAYPLLEYAVHNVWYHANEAAGYRVDQTCFLDWI
;
A
#
# COMPACT_ATOMS: atom_id res chain seq x y z
N MET A 1 -24.30 -12.86 20.14
CA MET A 1 -23.83 -12.49 21.49
C MET A 1 -24.63 -13.28 22.52
N ARG A 2 -23.98 -13.85 23.53
CA ARG A 2 -24.62 -14.66 24.59
C ARG A 2 -24.63 -13.86 25.89
N PHE A 3 -25.66 -14.02 26.72
CA PHE A 3 -25.82 -13.29 27.98
C PHE A 3 -25.88 -14.23 29.18
N LEU A 4 -25.79 -13.64 30.36
CA LEU A 4 -26.04 -14.28 31.64
C LEU A 4 -27.33 -13.75 32.24
N GLN A 5 -28.02 -14.60 33.00
CA GLN A 5 -29.14 -14.24 33.85
C GLN A 5 -28.90 -14.79 35.25
N ILE A 6 -29.31 -14.04 36.26
CA ILE A 6 -29.34 -14.47 37.66
C ILE A 6 -30.79 -14.71 38.09
N ASP A 7 -31.08 -15.85 38.70
CA ASP A 7 -32.39 -16.15 39.25
C ASP A 7 -32.56 -15.64 40.69
N ASP A 8 -33.72 -15.90 41.30
CA ASP A 8 -34.00 -15.50 42.68
C ASP A 8 -33.11 -16.24 43.71
N ASP A 9 -32.59 -17.41 43.35
CA ASP A 9 -31.67 -18.21 44.16
C ASP A 9 -30.19 -17.83 43.94
N SER A 10 -29.92 -16.69 43.28
CA SER A 10 -28.58 -16.21 42.92
C SER A 10 -27.78 -17.17 42.04
N LYS A 11 -28.45 -18.05 41.29
CA LYS A 11 -27.81 -18.95 40.34
C LYS A 11 -27.64 -18.23 39.01
N VAL A 12 -26.40 -18.25 38.51
CA VAL A 12 -26.05 -17.69 37.21
C VAL A 12 -26.22 -18.75 36.13
N SER A 13 -26.90 -18.39 35.04
CA SER A 13 -27.15 -19.26 33.88
C SER A 13 -26.85 -18.52 32.57
N LEU A 14 -26.43 -19.26 31.55
CA LEU A 14 -26.10 -18.72 30.23
C LEU A 14 -27.33 -18.79 29.32
N VAL A 15 -27.66 -17.69 28.66
CA VAL A 15 -28.82 -17.52 27.80
C VAL A 15 -28.38 -17.08 26.41
N ASP A 16 -28.94 -17.73 25.39
CA ASP A 16 -28.74 -17.39 23.97
C ASP A 16 -30.08 -16.92 23.41
N PRO A 17 -30.33 -15.60 23.32
CA PRO A 17 -31.57 -15.07 22.76
C PRO A 17 -31.54 -15.27 21.23
N ARG A 18 -31.93 -16.44 20.78
CA ARG A 18 -32.21 -16.69 19.36
C ARG A 18 -33.50 -15.96 19.01
N PHE A 19 -33.40 -14.98 18.11
CA PHE A 19 -34.46 -14.16 17.48
C PHE A 19 -34.91 -12.90 18.24
N GLY A 20 -34.65 -11.73 17.64
CA GLY A 20 -35.19 -10.40 18.04
C GLY A 20 -34.23 -9.52 18.83
N THR A 21 -33.08 -9.13 18.26
CA THR A 21 -31.93 -8.57 18.98
C THR A 21 -31.90 -7.05 19.19
N ASN A 22 -32.90 -6.27 18.77
CA ASN A 22 -32.78 -4.81 18.81
C ASN A 22 -33.22 -4.14 20.11
N ASP A 23 -33.83 -4.85 21.07
CA ASP A 23 -34.36 -4.24 22.31
C ASP A 23 -33.90 -4.94 23.62
N ILE A 24 -32.85 -5.76 23.58
CA ILE A 24 -32.34 -6.40 24.81
C ILE A 24 -31.53 -5.38 25.61
N ARG A 25 -32.05 -4.96 26.77
CA ARG A 25 -31.30 -4.17 27.75
C ARG A 25 -30.48 -5.08 28.66
N TYR A 26 -29.19 -4.80 28.78
CA TYR A 26 -28.27 -5.59 29.59
C TYR A 26 -27.21 -4.73 30.26
N ALA A 27 -26.67 -5.23 31.37
CA ALA A 27 -25.48 -4.70 32.00
C ALA A 27 -24.22 -5.38 31.45
N ILE A 28 -23.08 -4.71 31.50
CA ILE A 28 -21.79 -5.28 31.10
C ILE A 28 -20.75 -5.11 32.21
N LEU A 29 -20.02 -6.18 32.52
CA LEU A 29 -18.96 -6.14 33.53
C LEU A 29 -17.64 -5.71 32.91
N SER A 30 -17.01 -4.71 33.51
CA SER A 30 -15.62 -4.34 33.28
C SER A 30 -14.80 -4.65 34.53
N HIS A 31 -13.75 -5.45 34.40
CA HIS A 31 -12.95 -5.87 35.54
C HIS A 31 -11.53 -6.24 35.13
N THR A 32 -10.63 -6.31 36.12
CA THR A 32 -9.29 -6.86 35.90
C THR A 32 -9.30 -8.36 36.18
N TRP A 33 -8.75 -9.14 35.25
CA TRP A 33 -8.62 -10.58 35.44
C TRP A 33 -7.66 -10.89 36.59
N GLY A 34 -8.01 -11.93 37.36
CA GLY A 34 -7.13 -12.52 38.35
C GLY A 34 -5.97 -13.33 37.73
N PRO A 35 -5.17 -13.99 38.59
CA PRO A 35 -4.21 -15.01 38.17
C PRO A 35 -4.79 -16.07 37.23
N VAL A 36 -3.92 -16.74 36.47
CA VAL A 36 -4.30 -17.79 35.54
C VAL A 36 -5.04 -18.91 36.30
N GLY A 37 -6.26 -19.22 35.87
CA GLY A 37 -7.10 -20.26 36.47
C GLY A 37 -8.22 -19.74 37.37
N ASP A 38 -8.12 -18.49 37.84
CA ASP A 38 -9.09 -17.89 38.77
C ASP A 38 -10.36 -17.37 38.09
N GLU A 39 -10.31 -17.11 36.79
CA GLU A 39 -11.47 -16.65 36.03
C GLU A 39 -12.35 -17.82 35.58
N VAL A 40 -13.67 -17.60 35.64
CA VAL A 40 -14.67 -18.55 35.16
C VAL A 40 -14.71 -18.48 33.65
N THR A 41 -14.53 -19.62 32.99
CA THR A 41 -14.58 -19.73 31.53
C THR A 41 -15.98 -20.12 31.06
N PHE A 42 -16.23 -20.00 29.75
CA PHE A 42 -17.46 -20.51 29.15
C PHE A 42 -17.73 -21.99 29.48
N ARG A 43 -16.69 -22.82 29.39
CA ARG A 43 -16.77 -24.25 29.71
C ARG A 43 -17.13 -24.49 31.18
N ASP A 44 -16.59 -23.68 32.09
CA ASP A 44 -16.90 -23.80 33.52
C ASP A 44 -18.36 -23.51 33.83
N LEU A 45 -18.98 -22.56 33.12
CA LEU A 45 -20.41 -22.28 33.24
C LEU A 45 -21.26 -23.42 32.67
N GLN A 46 -20.90 -23.97 31.51
CA GLN A 46 -21.61 -25.11 30.92
C GLN A 46 -21.57 -26.36 31.81
N GLN A 47 -20.43 -26.58 32.48
CA GLN A 47 -20.22 -27.75 33.34
C GLN A 47 -20.62 -27.51 34.80
N GLY A 48 -20.95 -26.28 35.19
CA GLY A 48 -21.28 -25.91 36.57
C GLY A 48 -20.08 -25.93 37.53
N THR A 49 -18.85 -25.96 37.03
CA THR A 49 -17.60 -26.05 37.81
C THR A 49 -17.06 -24.68 38.25
N GLY A 50 -17.64 -23.58 37.77
CA GLY A 50 -17.14 -22.23 38.00
C GLY A 50 -17.27 -21.70 39.43
N LYS A 51 -18.18 -22.24 40.26
CA LYS A 51 -18.50 -21.69 41.59
C LYS A 51 -17.32 -21.65 42.58
N GLY A 52 -16.33 -22.53 42.40
CA GLY A 52 -15.14 -22.59 43.27
C GLY A 52 -14.04 -21.57 42.89
N LYS A 53 -14.21 -20.83 41.79
CA LYS A 53 -13.19 -19.91 41.28
C LYS A 53 -13.41 -18.50 41.82
N ALA A 54 -12.32 -17.78 42.11
CA ALA A 54 -12.38 -16.42 42.66
C ALA A 54 -13.10 -15.42 41.73
N GLY A 55 -13.00 -15.61 40.40
CA GLY A 55 -13.71 -14.81 39.40
C GLY A 55 -15.23 -14.94 39.48
N PHE A 56 -15.77 -16.04 40.04
CA PHE A 56 -17.21 -16.23 40.18
C PHE A 56 -17.84 -15.16 41.09
N THR A 57 -17.12 -14.68 42.10
CA THR A 57 -17.58 -13.61 42.99
C THR A 57 -17.91 -12.34 42.20
N LYS A 58 -17.07 -11.96 41.22
CA LYS A 58 -17.29 -10.78 40.37
C LYS A 58 -18.52 -10.95 39.47
N ILE A 59 -18.72 -12.16 38.94
CA ILE A 59 -19.87 -12.51 38.09
C ILE A 59 -21.17 -12.46 38.90
N ALA A 60 -21.19 -13.09 40.06
CA ALA A 60 -22.35 -13.10 40.96
C ALA A 60 -22.68 -11.68 41.43
N TRP A 61 -21.67 -10.90 41.81
CA TRP A 61 -21.81 -9.48 42.15
C TRP A 61 -22.43 -8.67 41.01
N CYS A 62 -21.91 -8.82 39.78
CA CYS A 62 -22.44 -8.12 38.61
C CYS A 62 -23.92 -8.48 38.35
N GLY A 63 -24.28 -9.76 38.50
CA GLY A 63 -25.67 -10.21 38.38
C GLY A 63 -26.57 -9.58 39.45
N GLN A 64 -26.11 -9.52 40.70
CA GLN A 64 -26.85 -8.87 41.78
C GLN A 64 -27.02 -7.36 41.55
N GLN A 65 -25.98 -6.67 41.05
CA GLN A 65 -26.07 -5.25 40.72
C GLN A 65 -27.02 -5.01 39.54
N ALA A 66 -26.93 -5.82 38.47
CA ALA A 66 -27.87 -5.77 37.35
C ALA A 66 -29.32 -5.98 37.81
N LYS A 67 -29.56 -6.91 38.74
CA LYS A 67 -30.89 -7.14 39.33
C LYS A 67 -31.40 -5.92 40.11
N LYS A 68 -30.53 -5.24 40.89
CA LYS A 68 -30.89 -4.00 41.60
C LYS A 68 -31.31 -2.90 40.63
N ASP A 69 -30.64 -2.81 39.49
CA ASP A 69 -30.91 -1.80 38.46
C ASP A 69 -31.96 -2.26 37.43
N SER A 70 -32.71 -3.34 37.74
CA SER A 70 -33.80 -3.88 36.92
C SER A 70 -33.37 -4.34 35.52
N LEU A 71 -32.13 -4.82 35.38
CA LEU A 71 -31.59 -5.43 34.17
C LEU A 71 -31.59 -6.95 34.31
N GLN A 72 -32.39 -7.60 33.47
CA GLN A 72 -32.53 -9.07 33.47
C GLN A 72 -31.25 -9.77 32.99
N TYR A 73 -30.56 -9.16 32.03
CA TYR A 73 -29.39 -9.75 31.37
C TYR A 73 -28.13 -8.99 31.74
N PHE A 74 -27.02 -9.72 31.83
CA PHE A 74 -25.70 -9.11 31.95
C PHE A 74 -24.66 -9.89 31.15
N TRP A 75 -23.52 -9.27 30.85
CA TRP A 75 -22.47 -9.85 30.04
C TRP A 75 -21.09 -9.77 30.70
N VAL A 76 -20.31 -10.86 30.56
CA VAL A 76 -18.95 -10.97 31.06
C VAL A 76 -18.06 -11.66 30.03
N ASP A 77 -16.95 -11.02 29.65
CA ASP A 77 -16.03 -11.45 28.59
C ASP A 77 -15.36 -12.82 28.86
N THR A 78 -15.17 -13.17 30.13
CA THR A 78 -14.49 -14.42 30.53
C THR A 78 -15.32 -15.66 30.24
N CYS A 79 -16.66 -15.55 30.30
CA CYS A 79 -17.55 -16.70 30.21
C CYS A 79 -18.69 -16.60 29.19
N CYS A 80 -18.98 -15.42 28.63
CA CYS A 80 -19.94 -15.26 27.54
C CYS A 80 -19.35 -15.55 26.15
N ILE A 81 -18.02 -15.58 26.01
CA ILE A 81 -17.30 -15.88 24.77
C ILE A 81 -16.68 -17.27 24.88
N ASP A 82 -16.88 -18.13 23.88
CA ASP A 82 -16.11 -19.37 23.76
C ASP A 82 -14.74 -19.08 23.14
N LYS A 83 -13.75 -18.83 24.00
CA LYS A 83 -12.37 -18.56 23.59
C LYS A 83 -11.68 -19.78 22.94
N SER A 84 -12.28 -20.97 22.99
CA SER A 84 -11.77 -22.16 22.30
C SER A 84 -12.19 -22.24 20.83
N ASN A 85 -13.25 -21.52 20.45
CA ASN A 85 -13.68 -21.38 19.08
C ASN A 85 -13.02 -20.14 18.45
N SER A 86 -12.06 -20.35 17.54
CA SER A 86 -11.31 -19.25 16.92
C SER A 86 -12.18 -18.30 16.09
N GLN A 87 -13.23 -18.82 15.44
CA GLN A 87 -14.14 -17.98 14.66
C GLN A 87 -14.97 -17.08 15.59
N GLU A 88 -15.53 -17.64 16.66
CA GLU A 88 -16.28 -16.85 17.63
C GLU A 88 -15.38 -15.84 18.34
N LEU A 89 -14.15 -16.21 18.69
CA LEU A 89 -13.17 -15.29 19.29
C LEU A 89 -12.88 -14.10 18.37
N GLN A 90 -12.66 -14.38 17.08
CA GLN A 90 -12.44 -13.38 16.04
C GLN A 90 -13.61 -12.40 15.93
N GLU A 91 -14.83 -12.92 15.79
CA GLU A 91 -16.06 -12.13 15.71
C GLU A 91 -16.29 -11.32 16.98
N SER A 92 -16.02 -11.90 18.14
CA SER A 92 -16.22 -11.28 19.45
C SER A 92 -15.28 -10.10 19.67
N ILE A 93 -13.98 -10.27 19.41
CA ILE A 93 -12.99 -9.19 19.59
C ILE A 93 -13.29 -8.00 18.67
N ASN A 94 -13.69 -8.24 17.42
CA ASN A 94 -14.09 -7.18 16.50
C ASN A 94 -15.43 -6.53 16.86
N SER A 95 -16.19 -7.10 17.81
CA SER A 95 -17.52 -6.60 18.23
C SER A 95 -17.56 -6.05 19.66
N ILE A 96 -16.53 -6.29 20.48
CA ILE A 96 -16.48 -5.91 21.91
C ILE A 96 -16.84 -4.43 22.12
N TYR A 97 -16.25 -3.53 21.34
CA TYR A 97 -16.53 -2.09 21.47
C TYR A 97 -18.02 -1.80 21.31
N ARG A 98 -18.66 -2.38 20.29
CA ARG A 98 -20.09 -2.21 20.02
C ARG A 98 -20.94 -2.79 21.15
N TRP A 99 -20.53 -3.92 21.74
CA TRP A 99 -21.22 -4.50 22.90
C TRP A 99 -21.13 -3.61 24.13
N TYR A 100 -19.97 -3.02 24.41
CA TYR A 100 -19.85 -2.02 25.48
C TYR A 100 -20.67 -0.75 25.18
N GLN A 101 -20.69 -0.31 23.93
CA GLN A 101 -21.47 0.86 23.50
C GLN A 101 -22.99 0.67 23.64
N GLN A 102 -23.48 -0.55 23.41
CA GLN A 102 -24.91 -0.89 23.46
C GLN A 102 -25.41 -1.30 24.85
N ALA A 103 -24.52 -1.51 25.82
CA ALA A 103 -24.91 -1.85 27.19
C ALA A 103 -25.62 -0.67 27.88
N GLU A 104 -26.66 -0.96 28.66
CA GLU A 104 -27.39 0.07 29.43
C GLU A 104 -26.49 0.64 30.53
N SER A 105 -25.80 -0.24 31.25
CA SER A 105 -24.84 0.11 32.31
C SER A 105 -23.57 -0.73 32.20
N CYS A 106 -22.41 -0.08 32.24
CA CYS A 106 -21.11 -0.73 32.42
C CYS A 106 -20.70 -0.65 33.90
N TYR A 107 -20.65 -1.79 34.58
CA TYR A 107 -20.21 -1.86 35.98
C TYR A 107 -18.72 -2.16 36.03
N VAL A 108 -17.94 -1.25 36.61
CA VAL A 108 -16.50 -1.41 36.82
C VAL A 108 -16.25 -1.89 38.25
N TYR A 109 -15.79 -3.12 38.40
CA TYR A 109 -15.45 -3.70 39.71
C TYR A 109 -13.94 -3.60 39.99
N LEU A 110 -13.56 -2.71 40.92
CA LEU A 110 -12.17 -2.42 41.28
C LEU A 110 -11.72 -3.25 42.49
N SER A 111 -11.22 -4.46 42.23
CA SER A 111 -10.74 -5.39 43.26
C SER A 111 -9.55 -4.88 44.10
N ASP A 112 -8.88 -3.81 43.68
CA ASP A 112 -7.72 -3.20 44.34
C ASP A 112 -8.03 -1.84 44.99
N VAL A 113 -9.30 -1.43 45.00
CA VAL A 113 -9.78 -0.23 45.70
C VAL A 113 -10.66 -0.68 46.87
N CYS A 114 -10.29 -0.24 48.07
CA CYS A 114 -10.98 -0.51 49.31
C CYS A 114 -11.47 0.82 49.90
N ASN A 115 -12.68 0.84 50.45
CA ASN A 115 -13.14 2.01 51.23
C ASN A 115 -12.78 1.85 52.71
N SER A 116 -12.57 0.61 53.18
CA SER A 116 -12.30 0.29 54.57
C SER A 116 -10.81 0.02 54.84
N THR A 117 -10.16 0.87 55.64
CA THR A 117 -9.10 0.40 56.54
C THR A 117 -9.18 1.17 57.84
N LEU A 118 -9.15 0.39 58.92
CA LEU A 118 -8.98 0.77 60.33
C LEU A 118 -7.77 1.70 60.46
N ASP A 119 -8.01 2.99 60.74
CA ASP A 119 -7.23 3.83 61.63
C ASP A 119 -7.81 5.25 61.62
N ASP A 120 -8.47 5.57 62.73
CA ASP A 120 -9.03 6.87 63.08
C ASP A 120 -7.89 7.84 63.45
N ALA A 121 -7.42 8.60 62.48
CA ALA A 121 -6.83 9.92 62.73
C ALA A 121 -6.86 10.78 61.46
N ALA A 122 -7.12 12.08 61.65
CA ALA A 122 -7.10 13.17 60.69
C ALA A 122 -8.27 13.29 59.70
N GLY A 123 -9.12 14.30 59.96
CA GLY A 123 -10.21 14.75 59.12
C GLY A 123 -9.72 15.51 57.89
N GLN A 124 -9.57 14.79 56.77
CA GLN A 124 -9.44 15.40 55.45
C GLN A 124 -10.76 15.26 54.68
N ALA A 125 -11.21 16.38 54.10
CA ALA A 125 -12.49 16.52 53.38
C ALA A 125 -12.58 15.77 52.04
N ALA A 126 -11.56 14.98 51.65
CA ALA A 126 -11.55 14.22 50.41
C ALA A 126 -11.85 12.73 50.68
N PRO A 127 -12.65 12.05 49.83
CA PRO A 127 -12.92 10.63 49.99
C PRO A 127 -11.61 9.80 49.96
N ARG A 128 -11.36 9.03 51.03
CA ARG A 128 -10.10 8.30 51.25
C ARG A 128 -9.76 7.26 50.16
N TRP A 129 -10.76 6.81 49.39
CA TRP A 129 -10.57 5.89 48.26
C TRP A 129 -9.96 6.56 47.01
N LYS A 130 -10.02 7.88 46.85
CA LYS A 130 -9.56 8.59 45.63
C LYS A 130 -8.09 8.30 45.26
N PRO A 131 -7.12 8.25 46.18
CA PRO A 131 -5.75 7.88 45.85
C PRO A 131 -5.61 6.43 45.38
N ALA A 132 -6.38 5.50 45.94
CA ALA A 132 -6.38 4.09 45.52
C ALA A 132 -7.01 3.95 44.12
N PHE A 133 -8.11 4.66 43.87
CA PHE A 133 -8.74 4.74 42.55
C PHE A 133 -7.76 5.19 41.47
N ARG A 134 -7.04 6.30 41.69
CA ARG A 134 -6.02 6.81 40.74
C ARG A 134 -4.91 5.82 40.42
N ARG A 135 -4.60 4.91 41.35
CA ARG A 135 -3.56 3.89 41.21
C ARG A 135 -4.11 2.51 40.84
N SER A 136 -5.42 2.39 40.61
CA SER A 136 -6.02 1.10 40.29
C SER A 136 -5.41 0.53 39.02
N ARG A 137 -5.10 -0.76 39.05
CA ARG A 137 -4.62 -1.53 37.90
C ARG A 137 -5.62 -1.51 36.76
N TRP A 138 -6.89 -1.21 37.01
CA TRP A 138 -7.88 -1.09 35.95
C TRP A 138 -7.49 -0.05 34.90
N PHE A 139 -6.89 1.08 35.29
CA PHE A 139 -6.42 2.12 34.36
C PHE A 139 -5.16 1.72 33.57
N THR A 140 -4.46 0.65 33.97
CA THR A 140 -3.23 0.20 33.32
C THR A 140 -3.44 -0.99 32.39
N ARG A 141 -4.67 -1.49 32.21
CA ARG A 141 -4.96 -2.59 31.28
C ARG A 141 -5.34 -2.06 29.90
N GLY A 142 -4.93 -2.76 28.84
CA GLY A 142 -5.22 -2.34 27.46
C GLY A 142 -6.73 -2.30 27.15
N TRP A 143 -7.41 -3.43 27.36
CA TRP A 143 -8.85 -3.60 27.04
C TRP A 143 -9.78 -2.63 27.77
N THR A 144 -9.48 -2.28 29.01
CA THR A 144 -10.31 -1.36 29.82
C THR A 144 -10.41 0.05 29.23
N LEU A 145 -9.55 0.40 28.25
CA LEU A 145 -9.68 1.66 27.52
C LEU A 145 -10.97 1.70 26.69
N GLN A 146 -11.28 0.63 25.95
CA GLN A 146 -12.55 0.55 25.21
C GLN A 146 -13.73 0.44 26.17
N GLU A 147 -13.56 -0.28 27.27
CA GLU A 147 -14.60 -0.46 28.29
C GLU A 147 -14.93 0.85 29.03
N LEU A 148 -13.99 1.80 29.05
CA LEU A 148 -14.19 3.16 29.56
C LEU A 148 -14.88 4.07 28.53
N ILE A 149 -14.42 4.03 27.28
CA ILE A 149 -14.80 4.99 26.24
C ILE A 149 -16.13 4.61 25.59
N ALA A 150 -16.35 3.33 25.28
CA ALA A 150 -17.49 2.90 24.48
C ALA A 150 -18.86 3.10 25.15
N PRO A 151 -19.07 2.70 26.43
CA PRO A 151 -20.38 2.79 27.06
C PRO A 151 -20.80 4.23 27.35
N SER A 152 -22.09 4.52 27.23
CA SER A 152 -22.66 5.81 27.65
C SER A 152 -22.63 5.97 29.18
N SER A 153 -22.93 4.91 29.92
CA SER A 153 -22.90 4.85 31.39
C SER A 153 -21.78 3.92 31.89
N VAL A 154 -20.91 4.43 32.76
CA VAL A 154 -19.88 3.63 33.46
C VAL A 154 -19.93 3.96 34.94
N GLU A 155 -20.08 2.94 35.77
CA GLU A 155 -20.28 3.04 37.21
C GLU A 155 -19.18 2.28 37.96
N PHE A 156 -18.48 2.96 38.86
CA PHE A 156 -17.30 2.43 39.55
C PHE A 156 -17.65 1.93 40.95
N PHE A 157 -17.26 0.70 41.25
CA PHE A 157 -17.47 0.06 42.55
C PHE A 157 -16.14 -0.45 43.12
N SER A 158 -15.99 -0.33 44.43
CA SER A 158 -14.86 -0.87 45.17
C SER A 158 -15.00 -2.38 45.43
N LYS A 159 -13.94 -3.00 45.97
CA LYS A 159 -13.97 -4.40 46.43
C LYS A 159 -15.04 -4.67 47.50
N ASP A 160 -15.35 -3.67 48.33
CA ASP A 160 -16.34 -3.77 49.43
C ASP A 160 -17.76 -3.38 48.98
N ASP A 161 -18.06 -3.49 47.69
CA ASP A 161 -19.35 -3.14 47.06
C ASP A 161 -19.78 -1.67 47.22
N PHE A 162 -18.86 -0.80 47.65
CA PHE A 162 -19.11 0.64 47.79
C PHE A 162 -19.09 1.35 46.43
N TYR A 163 -20.12 2.14 46.14
CA TYR A 163 -20.23 2.98 44.95
C TYR A 163 -19.30 4.19 45.03
N LEU A 164 -18.37 4.30 44.10
CA LEU A 164 -17.34 5.36 44.06
C LEU A 164 -17.78 6.57 43.24
N GLY A 165 -18.66 6.37 42.26
CA GLY A 165 -19.13 7.38 41.32
C GLY A 165 -19.26 6.82 39.91
N ASN A 166 -19.72 7.67 38.98
CA ASN A 166 -19.82 7.36 37.56
C ASN A 166 -18.79 8.14 36.71
N LYS A 167 -18.70 7.77 35.43
CA LYS A 167 -17.83 8.38 34.41
C LYS A 167 -17.84 9.91 34.42
N LEU A 168 -19.02 10.52 34.57
CA LEU A 168 -19.20 11.98 34.55
C LEU A 168 -18.75 12.61 35.86
N SER A 169 -19.15 12.04 37.00
CA SER A 169 -18.77 12.54 38.32
C SER A 169 -17.27 12.47 38.61
N LEU A 170 -16.55 11.58 37.90
CA LEU A 170 -15.11 11.34 38.05
C LEU A 170 -14.30 11.75 36.82
N GLU A 171 -14.91 12.43 35.84
CA GLU A 171 -14.31 12.74 34.53
C GLU A 171 -12.96 13.48 34.63
N ILE A 172 -12.83 14.40 35.60
CA ILE A 172 -11.58 15.15 35.83
C ILE A 172 -10.49 14.19 36.29
N THR A 173 -10.80 13.32 37.26
CA THR A 173 -9.84 12.32 37.76
C THR A 173 -9.50 11.28 36.69
N ILE A 174 -10.46 10.87 35.87
CA ILE A 174 -10.24 9.94 34.76
C ILE A 174 -9.36 10.58 33.69
N ASN A 175 -9.61 11.83 33.33
CA ASN A 175 -8.78 12.59 32.39
C ASN A 175 -7.34 12.74 32.90
N GLU A 176 -7.14 13.10 34.18
CA GLU A 176 -5.82 13.17 34.81
C GLU A 176 -5.04 11.85 34.73
N VAL A 177 -5.72 10.72 34.96
CA VAL A 177 -5.08 9.39 35.02
C VAL A 177 -4.84 8.80 33.63
N THR A 178 -5.74 9.03 32.68
CA THR A 178 -5.75 8.33 31.37
C THR A 178 -5.37 9.22 30.19
N SER A 179 -5.36 10.54 30.37
CA SER A 179 -5.26 11.54 29.30
C SER A 179 -6.37 11.47 28.24
N VAL A 180 -7.43 10.69 28.47
CA VAL A 180 -8.61 10.67 27.58
C VAL A 180 -9.36 11.99 27.74
N ALA A 181 -9.59 12.69 26.63
CA ALA A 181 -10.25 13.99 26.63
C ALA A 181 -11.65 13.94 27.28
N ILE A 182 -12.00 14.95 28.08
CA ILE A 182 -13.32 15.03 28.74
C ILE A 182 -14.45 15.01 27.70
N SER A 183 -14.26 15.67 26.54
CA SER A 183 -15.22 15.63 25.43
C SER A 183 -15.43 14.23 24.86
N ALA A 184 -14.39 13.38 24.85
CA ALA A 184 -14.51 11.97 24.47
C ALA A 184 -15.25 11.17 25.55
N LEU A 185 -14.95 11.38 26.84
CA LEU A 185 -15.64 10.69 27.95
C LEU A 185 -17.14 10.99 27.99
N ARG A 186 -17.52 12.22 27.64
CA ARG A 186 -18.90 12.70 27.59
C ARG A 186 -19.64 12.38 26.29
N HIS A 187 -18.97 11.77 25.31
CA HIS A 187 -19.51 11.55 23.95
C HIS A 187 -20.01 12.84 23.26
N GLN A 188 -19.41 13.99 23.58
CA GLN A 188 -19.78 15.27 22.96
C GLN A 188 -19.24 15.42 21.54
N ALA A 189 -18.17 14.70 21.22
CA ALA A 189 -17.58 14.63 19.89
C ALA A 189 -17.40 13.15 19.50
N PRO A 190 -17.65 12.77 18.24
CA PRO A 190 -17.30 11.44 17.75
C PRO A 190 -15.80 11.22 17.85
N LEU A 191 -15.37 9.96 18.01
CA LEU A 191 -13.95 9.63 18.16
C LEU A 191 -13.10 10.06 16.96
N SER A 192 -13.70 10.18 15.78
CA SER A 192 -13.05 10.67 14.57
C SER A 192 -12.57 12.13 14.66
N HIS A 193 -13.12 12.95 15.55
CA HIS A 193 -12.65 14.33 15.77
C HIS A 193 -11.29 14.40 16.46
N PHE A 194 -10.89 13.34 17.17
CA PHE A 194 -9.59 13.26 17.81
C PHE A 194 -8.57 12.69 16.84
N SER A 195 -7.40 13.32 16.79
CA SER A 195 -6.32 12.89 15.90
C SER A 195 -5.92 11.44 16.18
N VAL A 196 -5.36 10.77 15.17
CA VAL A 196 -4.87 9.39 15.33
C VAL A 196 -3.84 9.32 16.46
N ASP A 197 -2.92 10.29 16.53
CA ASP A 197 -1.90 10.36 17.57
C ASP A 197 -2.51 10.55 18.97
N GLU A 198 -3.54 11.38 19.10
CA GLU A 198 -4.24 11.58 20.36
C GLU A 198 -4.94 10.30 20.82
N ARG A 199 -5.68 9.63 19.94
CA ARG A 199 -6.33 8.36 20.25
C ARG A 199 -5.32 7.26 20.60
N LEU A 200 -4.20 7.18 19.89
CA LEU A 200 -3.10 6.27 20.22
C LEU A 200 -2.47 6.61 21.58
N SER A 201 -2.40 7.89 21.94
CA SER A 201 -1.82 8.33 23.21
C SER A 201 -2.59 7.84 24.43
N TRP A 202 -3.91 7.62 24.31
CA TRP A 202 -4.76 7.08 25.39
C TRP A 202 -4.39 5.64 25.78
N ALA A 203 -3.69 4.93 24.90
CA ALA A 203 -3.17 3.59 25.13
C ALA A 203 -1.82 3.57 25.85
N LYS A 204 -1.16 4.74 25.99
CA LYS A 204 0.20 4.84 26.54
C LYS A 204 0.23 4.42 28.00
N GLY A 205 1.20 3.57 28.36
CA GLY A 205 1.36 3.05 29.72
C GLY A 205 0.42 1.89 30.08
N ARG A 206 -0.49 1.49 29.17
CA ARG A 206 -1.33 0.30 29.35
C ARG A 206 -0.58 -0.98 28.95
N VAL A 207 -0.91 -2.07 29.63
CA VAL A 207 -0.29 -3.39 29.50
C VAL A 207 -1.34 -4.43 29.14
N THR A 208 -0.98 -5.35 28.26
CA THR A 208 -1.82 -6.47 27.82
C THR A 208 -1.16 -7.81 28.17
N THR A 209 -1.96 -8.86 28.31
CA THR A 209 -1.42 -10.21 28.62
C THR A 209 -0.77 -10.83 27.39
N ARG A 210 -1.45 -10.76 26.24
CA ARG A 210 -0.86 -11.09 24.94
C ARG A 210 -0.30 -9.83 24.32
N GLU A 211 0.84 -9.95 23.67
CA GLU A 211 1.55 -8.81 23.10
C GLU A 211 0.76 -8.14 21.97
N GLU A 212 0.07 -8.94 21.16
CA GLU A 212 -0.75 -8.49 20.02
C GLU A 212 -2.01 -7.75 20.47
N ASP A 213 -2.52 -8.04 21.66
CA ASP A 213 -3.69 -7.33 22.22
C ASP A 213 -3.40 -5.83 22.40
N SER A 214 -2.14 -5.39 22.41
CA SER A 214 -1.79 -3.97 22.39
C SER A 214 -2.28 -3.24 21.14
N ALA A 215 -2.55 -3.98 20.06
CA ALA A 215 -3.23 -3.50 18.86
C ALA A 215 -4.73 -3.81 18.92
N TYR A 216 -5.11 -5.05 19.26
CA TYR A 216 -6.51 -5.47 19.19
C TYR A 216 -7.42 -4.73 20.18
N CYS A 217 -6.88 -4.29 21.32
CA CYS A 217 -7.59 -3.45 22.27
C CYS A 217 -7.82 -2.01 21.78
N LEU A 218 -7.46 -1.66 20.54
CA LEU A 218 -7.71 -0.35 19.93
C LEU A 218 -8.69 -0.39 18.76
N LEU A 219 -9.07 -1.59 18.28
CA LEU A 219 -9.92 -1.75 17.09
C LEU A 219 -11.17 -0.87 17.11
N GLY A 220 -11.96 -0.93 18.18
CA GLY A 220 -13.18 -0.13 18.28
C GLY A 220 -12.97 1.38 18.49
N ILE A 221 -11.82 1.81 19.00
CA ILE A 221 -11.49 3.24 19.13
C ILE A 221 -11.20 3.86 17.75
N PHE A 222 -10.69 3.03 16.85
CA PHE A 222 -10.42 3.40 15.47
C PHE A 222 -11.50 2.97 14.49
N ASP A 223 -12.54 2.26 14.96
CA ASP A 223 -13.59 1.65 14.14
C ASP A 223 -13.07 0.64 13.09
N VAL A 224 -11.92 0.01 13.36
CA VAL A 224 -11.24 -0.93 12.46
C VAL A 224 -11.67 -2.38 12.71
N GLN A 225 -11.73 -3.17 11.64
CA GLN A 225 -11.84 -4.62 11.71
C GLN A 225 -10.63 -5.29 11.07
N MET A 226 -10.02 -6.27 11.73
CA MET A 226 -8.90 -7.01 11.16
C MET A 226 -8.79 -8.45 11.71
N PRO A 227 -8.20 -9.39 10.94
CA PRO A 227 -7.88 -10.74 11.41
C PRO A 227 -6.97 -10.73 12.65
N LEU A 228 -7.26 -11.58 13.63
CA LEU A 228 -6.40 -11.80 14.80
C LEU A 228 -5.37 -12.87 14.47
N VAL A 229 -4.09 -12.52 14.56
CA VAL A 229 -2.96 -13.40 14.28
C VAL A 229 -2.08 -13.47 15.52
N TYR A 230 -2.52 -14.23 16.53
CA TYR A 230 -1.70 -14.47 17.72
C TYR A 230 -0.40 -15.20 17.36
N ALA A 231 0.70 -14.84 18.03
CA ALA A 231 2.09 -15.21 17.74
C ALA A 231 2.77 -14.45 16.59
N GLU A 232 2.12 -13.44 16.00
CA GLU A 232 2.79 -12.53 15.07
C GLU A 232 3.74 -11.54 15.77
N GLY A 233 3.51 -11.29 17.07
CA GLY A 233 4.24 -10.34 17.90
C GLY A 233 3.70 -8.91 17.86
N ARG A 234 3.95 -8.15 18.92
CA ARG A 234 3.43 -6.78 19.13
C ARG A 234 3.63 -5.84 17.93
N GLU A 235 4.84 -5.79 17.40
CA GLU A 235 5.21 -4.83 16.35
C GLU A 235 4.44 -5.07 15.05
N LYS A 236 4.22 -6.34 14.68
CA LYS A 236 3.48 -6.69 13.47
C LYS A 236 1.99 -6.40 13.63
N ALA A 237 1.40 -6.76 14.76
CA ALA A 237 0.00 -6.45 15.06
C ALA A 237 -0.27 -4.94 15.03
N LEU A 238 0.59 -4.13 15.66
CA LEU A 238 0.50 -2.66 15.62
C LEU A 238 0.71 -2.09 14.21
N LYS A 239 1.60 -2.68 13.41
CA LYS A 239 1.79 -2.28 12.01
C LYS A 239 0.54 -2.55 11.19
N GLN A 240 -0.10 -3.70 11.36
CA GLN A 240 -1.36 -4.01 10.70
C GLN A 240 -2.46 -3.05 11.13
N LEU A 241 -2.64 -2.82 12.44
CA LEU A 241 -3.61 -1.82 12.93
C LEU A 241 -3.38 -0.45 12.30
N ARG A 242 -2.13 0.04 12.26
CA ARG A 242 -1.81 1.32 11.61
C ARG A 242 -2.17 1.32 10.12
N ARG A 243 -1.92 0.23 9.41
CA ARG A 243 -2.31 0.08 8.00
C ARG A 243 -3.82 0.16 7.85
N GLU A 244 -4.58 -0.53 8.69
CA GLU A 244 -6.05 -0.51 8.63
C GLU A 244 -6.63 0.86 9.03
N ILE A 245 -6.04 1.54 10.03
CA ILE A 245 -6.39 2.93 10.36
C ILE A 245 -6.16 3.83 9.15
N LEU A 246 -5.03 3.68 8.47
CA LEU A 246 -4.73 4.43 7.25
C LEU A 246 -5.71 4.07 6.13
N GLU A 247 -6.00 2.79 5.91
CA GLU A 247 -6.96 2.32 4.90
C GLU A 247 -8.37 2.83 5.17
N GLN A 248 -8.81 2.98 6.43
CA GLN A 248 -10.09 3.61 6.77
C GLN A 248 -10.07 5.13 6.66
N HIS A 249 -8.96 5.78 6.98
CA HIS A 249 -8.75 7.21 6.67
C HIS A 249 -8.61 7.45 5.17
N ASP A 250 -8.21 6.43 4.41
CA ASP A 250 -8.14 6.44 2.96
C ASP A 250 -9.51 6.09 2.34
N ASP A 251 -10.32 5.24 2.97
CA ASP A 251 -11.74 5.04 2.66
C ASP A 251 -12.62 6.15 3.26
N ALA A 252 -12.06 7.11 3.99
CA ALA A 252 -12.71 8.36 4.40
C ALA A 252 -12.15 9.59 3.65
N GLU A 253 -10.89 9.56 3.18
CA GLU A 253 -10.17 10.71 2.57
C GLU A 253 -8.94 10.33 1.67
N ALA A 254 -8.89 9.17 1.02
CA ALA A 254 -8.01 8.91 -0.14
C ALA A 254 -8.84 8.75 -1.40
N PRO A 255 -8.35 9.35 -2.49
CA PRO A 255 -9.13 10.38 -3.16
C PRO A 255 -10.52 9.89 -3.55
N HIS A 256 -11.46 10.02 -2.61
CA HIS A 256 -12.89 10.05 -2.90
C HIS A 256 -13.18 11.09 -3.98
N THR A 257 -12.34 12.11 -4.08
CA THR A 257 -12.34 13.08 -5.17
C THR A 257 -12.22 12.51 -6.57
N ILE A 258 -11.52 11.41 -6.90
CA ILE A 258 -11.43 11.03 -8.34
C ILE A 258 -12.72 10.37 -8.84
N VAL A 259 -13.30 9.48 -8.04
CA VAL A 259 -14.53 8.75 -8.39
C VAL A 259 -15.78 9.59 -8.09
N GLU A 260 -15.77 10.42 -7.03
CA GLU A 260 -16.84 11.38 -6.76
C GLU A 260 -16.73 12.67 -7.59
N GLN A 261 -15.56 13.11 -8.09
CA GLN A 261 -15.51 14.22 -9.07
C GLN A 261 -16.06 13.80 -10.42
N LEU A 262 -16.02 12.52 -10.76
CA LEU A 262 -16.82 11.92 -11.81
C LEU A 262 -18.26 11.67 -11.34
N ASP A 263 -18.80 12.59 -10.52
CA ASP A 263 -20.13 12.52 -9.95
C ASP A 263 -21.17 12.37 -11.05
N ARG A 264 -22.11 11.45 -10.81
CA ARG A 264 -23.19 11.14 -11.75
C ARG A 264 -24.06 12.38 -12.02
N ASP A 265 -24.17 13.25 -11.03
CA ASP A 265 -25.03 14.44 -11.06
C ASP A 265 -24.42 15.63 -11.84
N LYS A 266 -23.14 15.55 -12.21
CA LYS A 266 -22.44 16.60 -12.97
C LYS A 266 -22.01 16.18 -14.38
N MET A 267 -22.39 14.99 -14.86
CA MET A 267 -22.04 14.49 -16.20
C MET A 267 -22.37 15.48 -17.34
N SER A 268 -23.43 16.27 -17.20
CA SER A 268 -23.82 17.31 -18.17
C SER A 268 -22.80 18.45 -18.31
N THR A 269 -21.92 18.64 -17.34
CA THR A 269 -20.94 19.74 -17.29
C THR A 269 -19.55 19.31 -17.74
N HIS A 270 -19.11 18.10 -17.37
CA HIS A 270 -17.76 17.60 -17.65
C HIS A 270 -17.71 16.44 -18.65
N HIS A 271 -18.86 15.98 -19.17
CA HIS A 271 -18.95 14.94 -20.20
C HIS A 271 -18.21 13.63 -19.84
N GLY A 272 -18.11 13.31 -18.55
CA GLY A 272 -17.41 12.12 -18.07
C GLY A 272 -15.88 12.18 -18.14
N LEU A 273 -15.26 13.32 -18.50
CA LEU A 273 -13.81 13.45 -18.65
C LEU A 273 -13.15 14.03 -17.39
N LEU A 274 -12.13 13.34 -16.89
CA LEU A 274 -11.23 13.80 -15.82
C LEU A 274 -9.76 13.73 -16.28
N TRP A 275 -8.99 14.79 -16.02
CA TRP A 275 -7.56 14.86 -16.31
C TRP A 275 -6.73 15.11 -15.05
N ILE A 276 -5.88 14.17 -14.70
CA ILE A 276 -4.87 14.30 -13.64
C ILE A 276 -3.55 14.79 -14.25
N LYS A 277 -3.14 16.01 -13.90
CA LYS A 277 -1.87 16.61 -14.32
C LYS A 277 -0.90 16.69 -13.15
N GLY A 278 0.40 16.64 -13.44
CA GLY A 278 1.40 16.92 -12.41
C GLY A 278 2.83 16.66 -12.82
N LYS A 279 3.76 17.15 -12.01
CA LYS A 279 5.21 16.99 -12.21
C LYS A 279 5.65 15.51 -12.22
N PRO A 280 6.80 15.19 -12.85
CA PRO A 280 7.40 13.85 -12.76
C PRO A 280 7.67 13.46 -11.29
N GLY A 281 7.47 12.19 -10.94
CA GLY A 281 7.81 11.68 -9.60
C GLY A 281 6.77 11.95 -8.51
N LEU A 282 5.62 12.53 -8.82
CA LEU A 282 4.51 12.77 -7.87
C LEU A 282 3.66 11.54 -7.57
N GLY A 283 3.79 10.45 -8.34
CA GLY A 283 2.97 9.24 -8.16
C GLY A 283 1.68 9.17 -8.98
N LYS A 284 1.56 9.91 -10.09
CA LYS A 284 0.40 9.87 -11.01
C LYS A 284 0.05 8.44 -11.45
N SER A 285 1.01 7.68 -11.96
CA SER A 285 0.80 6.29 -12.39
C SER A 285 0.42 5.37 -11.23
N THR A 286 0.97 5.62 -10.03
CA THR A 286 0.58 4.90 -8.80
C THR A 286 -0.88 5.16 -8.47
N LEU A 287 -1.30 6.43 -8.54
CA LEU A 287 -2.68 6.85 -8.32
C LEU A 287 -3.63 6.28 -9.36
N MET A 288 -3.28 6.34 -10.65
CA MET A 288 -4.06 5.76 -11.75
C MET A 288 -4.25 4.26 -11.59
N LYS A 289 -3.18 3.54 -11.20
CA LYS A 289 -3.24 2.10 -10.94
C LYS A 289 -4.11 1.78 -9.72
N PHE A 290 -3.98 2.57 -8.65
CA PHE A 290 -4.84 2.43 -7.47
C PHE A 290 -6.31 2.64 -7.82
N ALA A 291 -6.63 3.74 -8.51
CA ALA A 291 -7.98 4.07 -8.97
C ALA A 291 -8.56 2.95 -9.85
N TYR A 292 -7.81 2.47 -10.84
CA TYR A 292 -8.23 1.35 -11.69
C TYR A 292 -8.57 0.08 -10.87
N VAL A 293 -7.66 -0.34 -9.98
CA VAL A 293 -7.86 -1.56 -9.16
C VAL A 293 -9.04 -1.39 -8.21
N HIS A 294 -9.18 -0.23 -7.59
CA HIS A 294 -10.26 0.07 -6.65
C HIS A 294 -11.62 0.12 -7.32
N THR A 295 -11.74 0.86 -8.43
CA THR A 295 -12.98 0.98 -9.21
C THR A 295 -13.42 -0.39 -9.73
N ARG A 296 -12.49 -1.20 -10.25
CA ARG A 296 -12.79 -2.57 -10.71
C ARG A 296 -13.26 -3.50 -9.58
N ARG A 297 -12.86 -3.25 -8.33
CA ARG A 297 -13.30 -4.04 -7.16
C ARG A 297 -14.66 -3.58 -6.63
N LYS A 298 -14.89 -2.27 -6.54
CA LYS A 298 -16.12 -1.67 -5.99
C LYS A 298 -17.28 -1.71 -6.98
N LEU A 299 -17.05 -1.38 -8.26
CA LEU A 299 -18.09 -1.31 -9.29
C LEU A 299 -18.14 -2.59 -10.11
N LYS A 300 -18.88 -3.60 -9.63
CA LYS A 300 -19.02 -4.90 -10.32
C LYS A 300 -19.92 -4.86 -11.55
N ASP A 301 -20.84 -3.89 -11.60
CA ASP A 301 -21.81 -3.72 -12.69
C ASP A 301 -21.31 -2.80 -13.81
N SER A 302 -20.04 -2.39 -13.77
CA SER A 302 -19.39 -1.53 -14.76
C SER A 302 -18.25 -2.26 -15.46
N VAL A 303 -18.07 -2.00 -16.75
CA VAL A 303 -16.90 -2.42 -17.51
C VAL A 303 -15.78 -1.41 -17.29
N VAL A 304 -14.71 -1.84 -16.62
CA VAL A 304 -13.54 -1.02 -16.32
C VAL A 304 -12.37 -1.48 -17.19
N VAL A 305 -11.90 -0.59 -18.07
CA VAL A 305 -10.80 -0.84 -19.01
C VAL A 305 -9.66 0.16 -18.78
N SER A 306 -8.44 -0.22 -19.19
CA SER A 306 -7.27 0.64 -18.96
C SER A 306 -6.18 0.50 -20.01
N PHE A 307 -5.41 1.56 -20.22
CA PHE A 307 -4.16 1.55 -20.95
C PHE A 307 -3.10 2.31 -20.15
N PHE A 308 -1.97 1.68 -19.90
CA PHE A 308 -0.82 2.31 -19.23
C PHE A 308 0.30 2.40 -20.26
N SER A 309 0.61 3.62 -20.70
CA SER A 309 1.71 3.84 -21.64
C SER A 309 3.01 3.39 -21.00
N ASN A 310 3.90 2.85 -21.82
CA ASN A 310 5.23 2.46 -21.38
C ASN A 310 6.25 2.88 -22.44
N ALA A 311 6.99 3.95 -22.14
CA ALA A 311 8.06 4.48 -22.97
C ALA A 311 9.14 3.44 -23.35
N ARG A 312 9.29 2.35 -22.59
CA ARG A 312 10.23 1.24 -22.88
C ARG A 312 9.56 0.00 -23.50
N GLY A 313 8.25 0.05 -23.72
CA GLY A 313 7.48 -1.01 -24.35
C GLY A 313 7.70 -1.07 -25.87
N ALA A 314 7.06 -2.05 -26.51
CA ALA A 314 7.00 -2.10 -27.97
C ALA A 314 6.29 -0.86 -28.54
N GLU A 315 6.43 -0.58 -29.84
CA GLU A 315 5.81 0.59 -30.50
C GLU A 315 4.33 0.78 -30.17
N LEU A 316 3.56 -0.31 -30.08
CA LEU A 316 2.15 -0.25 -29.71
C LEU A 316 1.93 0.30 -28.28
N ALA A 317 2.82 0.01 -27.33
CA ALA A 317 2.69 0.44 -25.93
C ALA A 317 2.92 1.95 -25.71
N LYS A 318 3.33 2.69 -26.76
CA LYS A 318 3.57 4.14 -26.74
C LYS A 318 2.88 4.87 -27.91
N SER A 319 1.82 4.26 -28.46
CA SER A 319 1.10 4.79 -29.63
C SER A 319 -0.40 4.89 -29.36
N THR A 320 -1.07 5.87 -29.99
CA THR A 320 -2.53 6.01 -29.93
C THR A 320 -3.26 4.81 -30.54
N VAL A 321 -2.71 4.23 -31.61
CA VAL A 321 -3.20 2.97 -32.20
C VAL A 321 -3.23 1.85 -31.16
N GLY A 322 -2.15 1.67 -30.41
CA GLY A 322 -2.09 0.67 -29.35
C GLY A 322 -3.05 0.96 -28.19
N THR A 323 -3.25 2.24 -27.84
CA THR A 323 -4.26 2.67 -26.86
C THR A 323 -5.66 2.20 -27.28
N TYR A 324 -6.13 2.61 -28.46
CA TYR A 324 -7.47 2.22 -28.92
C TYR A 324 -7.63 0.71 -29.08
N ARG A 325 -6.65 0.02 -29.67
CA ARG A 325 -6.67 -1.44 -29.85
C ARG A 325 -6.80 -2.17 -28.51
N SER A 326 -6.03 -1.74 -27.50
CA SER A 326 -6.07 -2.34 -26.17
C SER A 326 -7.40 -2.10 -25.45
N LEU A 327 -7.95 -0.88 -25.57
CA LEU A 327 -9.23 -0.54 -24.95
C LEU A 327 -10.39 -1.31 -25.59
N LEU A 328 -10.44 -1.37 -26.92
CA LEU A 328 -11.43 -2.14 -27.67
C LEU A 328 -11.35 -3.64 -27.38
N ALA A 329 -10.14 -4.21 -27.37
CA ALA A 329 -9.97 -5.62 -27.03
C ALA A 329 -10.49 -5.93 -25.62
N GLN A 330 -10.17 -5.11 -24.63
CA GLN A 330 -10.69 -5.28 -23.27
C GLN A 330 -12.21 -5.09 -23.21
N LEU A 331 -12.77 -4.15 -23.97
CA LEU A 331 -14.20 -3.91 -24.04
C LEU A 331 -14.93 -5.15 -24.60
N PHE A 332 -14.46 -5.69 -25.72
CA PHE A 332 -15.01 -6.89 -26.37
C PHE A 332 -14.80 -8.20 -25.58
N GLU A 333 -13.73 -8.30 -24.81
CA GLU A 333 -13.52 -9.43 -23.89
C GLU A 333 -14.49 -9.41 -22.71
N ARG A 334 -14.90 -8.22 -22.26
CA ARG A 334 -15.81 -8.05 -21.12
C ARG A 334 -17.27 -8.12 -21.52
N ASP A 335 -17.60 -7.60 -22.69
CA ASP A 335 -18.94 -7.70 -23.26
C ASP A 335 -18.86 -8.20 -24.71
N PRO A 336 -18.97 -9.53 -24.91
CA PRO A 336 -18.90 -10.13 -26.23
C PRO A 336 -20.00 -9.65 -27.19
N ALA A 337 -21.12 -9.11 -26.71
CA ALA A 337 -22.17 -8.59 -27.59
C ALA A 337 -21.71 -7.37 -28.38
N LEU A 338 -20.73 -6.61 -27.86
CA LEU A 338 -20.16 -5.45 -28.53
C LEU A 338 -19.31 -5.82 -29.75
N GLN A 339 -18.98 -7.11 -29.94
CA GLN A 339 -18.21 -7.57 -31.10
C GLN A 339 -18.96 -7.35 -32.43
N GLU A 340 -20.29 -7.22 -32.40
CA GLU A 340 -21.08 -6.83 -33.59
C GLU A 340 -20.67 -5.46 -34.15
N ALA A 341 -20.03 -4.59 -33.36
CA ALA A 341 -19.48 -3.33 -33.86
C ALA A 341 -18.38 -3.55 -34.93
N LEU A 342 -17.74 -4.72 -34.95
CA LEU A 342 -16.72 -5.07 -35.96
C LEU A 342 -17.30 -5.21 -37.38
N ASP A 343 -18.62 -5.36 -37.53
CA ASP A 343 -19.26 -5.48 -38.84
C ASP A 343 -19.05 -4.21 -39.69
N ILE A 344 -18.96 -3.03 -39.05
CA ILE A 344 -18.62 -1.77 -39.73
C ILE A 344 -17.27 -1.84 -40.45
N VAL A 345 -16.30 -2.55 -39.87
CA VAL A 345 -14.96 -2.70 -40.48
C VAL A 345 -15.06 -3.49 -41.79
N SER A 346 -15.96 -4.48 -41.83
CA SER A 346 -16.21 -5.28 -43.05
C SER A 346 -16.86 -4.43 -44.15
N ASP A 347 -17.70 -3.47 -43.79
CA ASP A 347 -18.36 -2.55 -44.74
C ASP A 347 -17.41 -1.46 -45.27
N LEU A 348 -16.47 -1.00 -44.44
CA LEU A 348 -15.49 0.03 -44.78
C LEU A 348 -14.30 -0.49 -45.61
N VAL A 349 -13.90 -1.75 -45.39
CA VAL A 349 -12.75 -2.35 -46.08
C VAL A 349 -13.22 -3.00 -47.38
N THR A 350 -12.91 -2.38 -48.51
CA THR A 350 -13.20 -2.92 -49.85
C THR A 350 -12.22 -4.05 -50.21
N GLY A 351 -12.33 -5.20 -49.53
CA GLY A 351 -11.51 -6.40 -49.79
C GLY A 351 -11.55 -7.41 -48.64
N SER A 352 -11.05 -8.63 -48.87
CA SER A 352 -10.88 -9.62 -47.79
C SER A 352 -9.84 -9.15 -46.78
N ILE A 353 -10.19 -9.09 -45.50
CA ILE A 353 -9.26 -8.80 -44.39
C ILE A 353 -8.13 -9.83 -44.43
N SER A 354 -6.96 -9.41 -44.91
CA SER A 354 -5.77 -10.27 -44.92
C SER A 354 -5.14 -10.34 -43.53
N GLN A 355 -4.25 -11.31 -43.30
CA GLN A 355 -3.47 -11.38 -42.05
C GLN A 355 -2.60 -10.13 -41.78
N ASN A 356 -2.40 -9.27 -42.80
CA ASN A 356 -1.57 -8.06 -42.72
C ASN A 356 -2.41 -6.77 -42.71
N PHE A 357 -3.67 -6.81 -42.26
CA PHE A 357 -4.48 -5.61 -42.15
C PHE A 357 -3.90 -4.64 -41.10
N GLU A 358 -3.63 -3.40 -41.53
CA GLU A 358 -3.14 -2.34 -40.65
C GLU A 358 -4.31 -1.51 -40.12
N TRP A 359 -4.40 -1.42 -38.79
CA TRP A 359 -5.43 -0.63 -38.12
C TRP A 359 -5.05 0.85 -38.11
N SER A 360 -5.85 1.70 -38.75
CA SER A 360 -5.70 3.16 -38.67
C SER A 360 -6.44 3.72 -37.44
N VAL A 361 -6.04 4.92 -36.99
CA VAL A 361 -6.66 5.57 -35.83
C VAL A 361 -8.14 5.89 -36.12
N GLU A 362 -8.44 6.33 -37.34
CA GLU A 362 -9.79 6.72 -37.76
C GLU A 362 -10.77 5.55 -37.71
N ILE A 363 -10.34 4.35 -38.15
CA ILE A 363 -11.16 3.14 -38.07
C ILE A 363 -11.40 2.74 -36.61
N LEU A 364 -10.36 2.84 -35.77
CA LEU A 364 -10.45 2.49 -34.36
C LEU A 364 -11.34 3.45 -33.56
N GLU A 365 -11.33 4.74 -33.91
CA GLU A 365 -12.22 5.75 -33.34
C GLU A 365 -13.68 5.47 -33.67
N LEU A 366 -13.98 5.24 -34.96
CA LEU A 366 -15.32 4.85 -35.41
C LEU A 366 -15.80 3.57 -34.71
N LEU A 367 -14.93 2.57 -34.59
CA LEU A 367 -15.26 1.32 -33.92
C LEU A 367 -15.53 1.52 -32.42
N PHE A 368 -14.80 2.43 -31.77
CA PHE A 368 -15.03 2.76 -30.37
C PHE A 368 -16.37 3.46 -30.17
N GLU A 369 -16.69 4.44 -31.01
CA GLU A 369 -18.00 5.12 -31.03
C GLU A 369 -19.14 4.12 -31.22
N GLU A 370 -19.01 3.21 -32.20
CA GLU A 370 -20.01 2.21 -32.54
C GLU A 370 -20.24 1.19 -31.41
N ALA A 371 -19.16 0.78 -30.73
CA ALA A 371 -19.23 -0.08 -29.56
C ALA A 371 -19.94 0.64 -28.39
N LEU A 372 -19.66 1.93 -28.17
CA LEU A 372 -20.32 2.67 -27.10
C LEU A 372 -21.83 2.85 -27.33
N GLN A 373 -22.27 3.04 -28.58
CA GLN A 373 -23.70 3.15 -28.90
C GLN A 373 -24.47 1.86 -28.60
N ARG A 374 -23.80 0.69 -28.59
CA ARG A 374 -24.38 -0.63 -28.28
C ARG A 374 -24.38 -1.00 -26.80
N LEU A 375 -23.76 -0.20 -25.92
CA LEU A 375 -23.63 -0.52 -24.49
C LEU A 375 -24.96 -0.65 -23.74
N GLY A 376 -26.04 -0.05 -24.25
CA GLY A 376 -27.34 -0.04 -23.56
C GLY A 376 -27.23 0.61 -22.18
N GLU A 377 -27.52 -0.15 -21.12
CA GLU A 377 -27.47 0.32 -19.73
C GLU A 377 -26.08 0.15 -19.05
N THR A 378 -25.15 -0.54 -19.72
CA THR A 378 -23.82 -0.87 -19.17
C THR A 378 -22.95 0.39 -19.06
N SER A 379 -22.32 0.60 -17.90
CA SER A 379 -21.37 1.70 -17.70
C SER A 379 -19.95 1.31 -18.04
N VAL A 380 -19.24 2.18 -18.77
CA VAL A 380 -17.83 2.02 -19.11
C VAL A 380 -16.98 3.09 -18.45
N ILE A 381 -15.88 2.66 -17.82
CA ILE A 381 -14.88 3.55 -17.22
C ILE A 381 -13.50 3.22 -17.80
N CYS A 382 -12.87 4.22 -18.41
CA CYS A 382 -11.56 4.12 -19.05
C CYS A 382 -10.48 4.84 -18.23
N PHE A 383 -9.35 4.19 -17.99
CA PHE A 383 -8.15 4.80 -17.41
C PHE A 383 -7.01 4.80 -18.42
N ILE A 384 -6.48 5.98 -18.77
CA ILE A 384 -5.36 6.12 -19.71
C ILE A 384 -4.24 6.90 -19.03
N ASP A 385 -3.15 6.20 -18.71
CA ASP A 385 -2.01 6.74 -17.96
C ASP A 385 -0.84 7.11 -18.88
N ALA A 386 -0.13 8.18 -18.49
CA ALA A 386 1.11 8.65 -19.10
C ALA A 386 0.97 9.03 -20.58
N LEU A 387 -0.03 9.85 -20.91
CA LEU A 387 -0.26 10.35 -22.27
C LEU A 387 0.91 11.14 -22.85
N ASP A 388 1.73 11.77 -22.00
CA ASP A 388 2.93 12.51 -22.41
C ASP A 388 4.05 11.61 -22.97
N GLU A 389 3.92 10.28 -22.89
CA GLU A 389 4.85 9.33 -23.51
C GLU A 389 4.53 9.00 -24.97
N CYS A 390 3.36 9.44 -25.46
CA CYS A 390 2.93 9.30 -26.86
C CYS A 390 3.28 10.56 -27.68
N ASP A 391 3.23 10.45 -29.01
CA ASP A 391 3.40 11.61 -29.90
C ASP A 391 2.39 12.73 -29.58
N GLU A 392 2.88 13.95 -29.37
CA GLU A 392 2.05 15.09 -28.93
C GLU A 392 0.90 15.38 -29.89
N SER A 393 1.14 15.33 -31.21
CA SER A 393 0.11 15.66 -32.21
C SER A 393 -1.02 14.65 -32.17
N LEU A 394 -0.68 13.37 -32.12
CA LEU A 394 -1.65 12.27 -32.04
C LEU A 394 -2.42 12.27 -30.72
N VAL A 395 -1.79 12.66 -29.61
CA VAL A 395 -2.47 12.75 -28.31
C VAL A 395 -3.50 13.88 -28.30
N ARG A 396 -3.20 15.03 -28.92
CA ARG A 396 -4.16 16.15 -29.04
C ARG A 396 -5.40 15.71 -29.80
N ASP A 397 -5.23 14.96 -30.89
CA ASP A 397 -6.35 14.47 -31.68
C ASP A 397 -7.16 13.42 -30.92
N MET A 398 -6.50 12.46 -30.27
CA MET A 398 -7.17 11.47 -29.41
C MET A 398 -7.99 12.12 -28.28
N VAL A 399 -7.46 13.15 -27.61
CA VAL A 399 -8.20 13.87 -26.55
C VAL A 399 -9.44 14.56 -27.13
N ARG A 400 -9.35 15.17 -28.32
CA ARG A 400 -10.51 15.76 -29.00
C ARG A 400 -11.55 14.70 -29.36
N SER A 401 -11.13 13.53 -29.85
CA SER A 401 -12.01 12.41 -30.14
C SER A 401 -12.73 11.93 -28.88
N PHE A 402 -12.02 11.79 -27.75
CA PHE A 402 -12.67 11.42 -26.49
C PHE A 402 -13.59 12.51 -25.90
N GLU A 403 -13.30 13.81 -26.13
CA GLU A 403 -14.25 14.89 -25.81
C GLU A 403 -15.54 14.77 -26.64
N HIS A 404 -15.41 14.45 -27.94
CA HIS A 404 -16.54 14.22 -28.83
C HIS A 404 -17.36 13.00 -28.40
N ILE A 405 -16.69 11.87 -28.14
CA ILE A 405 -17.28 10.63 -27.62
C ILE A 405 -18.03 10.88 -26.30
N GLY A 406 -17.44 11.62 -25.37
CA GLY A 406 -18.10 11.98 -24.10
C GLY A 406 -19.37 12.81 -24.32
N ALA A 407 -19.36 13.73 -25.28
CA ALA A 407 -20.54 14.50 -25.66
C ALA A 407 -21.65 13.64 -26.28
N LEU A 408 -21.28 12.70 -27.17
CA LEU A 408 -22.21 11.74 -27.76
C LEU A 408 -22.82 10.83 -26.69
N ALA A 409 -22.00 10.31 -25.77
CA ALA A 409 -22.47 9.46 -24.68
C ALA A 409 -23.53 10.16 -23.83
N VAL A 410 -23.33 11.44 -23.48
CA VAL A 410 -24.36 12.23 -22.78
C VAL A 410 -25.63 12.38 -23.62
N GLY A 411 -25.52 12.65 -24.93
CA GLY A 411 -26.66 12.79 -25.84
C GLY A 411 -27.49 11.50 -26.00
N HIS A 412 -26.83 10.34 -25.97
CA HIS A 412 -27.46 9.01 -26.07
C HIS A 412 -27.79 8.38 -24.71
N ASN A 413 -27.58 9.11 -23.60
CA ASN A 413 -27.78 8.63 -22.23
C ASN A 413 -26.95 7.37 -21.89
N VAL A 414 -25.78 7.23 -22.51
CA VAL A 414 -24.80 6.16 -22.27
C VAL A 414 -23.88 6.58 -21.14
N ARG A 415 -23.58 5.65 -20.22
CA ARG A 415 -22.72 5.92 -19.07
C ARG A 415 -21.24 5.68 -19.42
N PHE A 416 -20.59 6.71 -19.94
CA PHE A 416 -19.16 6.68 -20.27
C PHE A 416 -18.36 7.67 -19.42
N GLN A 417 -17.24 7.21 -18.87
CA GLN A 417 -16.29 8.02 -18.11
C GLN A 417 -14.86 7.70 -18.52
N ILE A 418 -14.01 8.72 -18.56
CA ILE A 418 -12.60 8.58 -18.92
C ILE A 418 -11.71 9.42 -18.02
N CYS A 419 -10.62 8.81 -17.55
CA CYS A 419 -9.60 9.44 -16.74
C CYS A 419 -8.26 9.41 -17.46
N PHE A 420 -7.69 10.59 -17.71
CA PHE A 420 -6.37 10.78 -18.30
C PHE A 420 -5.35 11.15 -17.24
N SER A 421 -4.11 10.70 -17.41
CA SER A 421 -2.96 11.22 -16.68
C SER A 421 -1.87 11.74 -17.63
N SER A 422 -1.27 12.88 -17.29
CA SER A 422 -0.10 13.38 -18.00
C SER A 422 0.75 14.33 -17.16
N ARG A 423 1.92 14.72 -17.69
CA ARG A 423 2.64 15.92 -17.26
C ARG A 423 1.89 17.20 -17.66
N HIS A 424 2.33 18.34 -17.13
CA HIS A 424 1.82 19.68 -17.50
C HIS A 424 2.14 20.08 -18.94
N TYR A 425 3.21 19.50 -19.48
CA TYR A 425 3.63 19.65 -20.84
C TYR A 425 3.52 18.28 -21.54
N PRO A 426 3.03 18.19 -22.78
CA PRO A 426 2.55 19.30 -23.61
C PRO A 426 1.25 19.91 -23.08
N HIS A 427 1.07 21.23 -23.27
CA HIS A 427 -0.14 21.91 -22.80
C HIS A 427 -1.30 21.58 -23.73
N ILE A 428 -2.14 20.64 -23.30
CA ILE A 428 -3.37 20.26 -23.99
C ILE A 428 -4.54 20.90 -23.24
N THR A 429 -5.31 21.68 -23.98
CA THR A 429 -6.51 22.36 -23.50
C THR A 429 -7.71 21.45 -23.73
N ILE A 430 -8.53 21.28 -22.69
CA ILE A 430 -9.83 20.61 -22.77
C ILE A 430 -10.91 21.67 -22.67
N ASN A 431 -11.92 21.55 -23.52
CA ASN A 431 -13.09 22.43 -23.52
C ASN A 431 -14.11 21.99 -22.47
N LYS A 432 -14.29 20.67 -22.30
CA LYS A 432 -15.22 20.08 -21.34
C LYS A 432 -14.58 18.91 -20.58
N GLY A 433 -14.30 19.12 -19.30
CA GLY A 433 -13.71 18.12 -18.43
C GLY A 433 -13.17 18.73 -17.14
N LEU A 434 -12.93 17.89 -16.14
CA LEU A 434 -12.31 18.30 -14.88
C LEU A 434 -10.79 18.13 -14.97
N SER A 435 -10.02 19.07 -14.41
CA SER A 435 -8.56 18.97 -14.33
C SER A 435 -8.11 19.05 -12.88
N LEU A 436 -7.30 18.09 -12.44
CA LEU A 436 -6.75 17.98 -11.10
C LEU A 436 -5.22 18.07 -11.16
N ALA A 437 -4.64 19.02 -10.43
CA ALA A 437 -3.18 19.12 -10.28
C ALA A 437 -2.72 18.33 -9.04
N LEU A 438 -1.98 17.24 -9.23
CA LEU A 438 -1.65 16.31 -8.15
C LEU A 438 -0.77 16.91 -7.06
N GLU A 439 0.12 17.85 -7.40
CA GLU A 439 0.98 18.55 -6.43
C GLU A 439 0.22 19.41 -5.41
N GLU A 440 -1.05 19.71 -5.63
CA GLU A 440 -1.87 20.49 -4.69
C GLU A 440 -2.49 19.59 -3.60
N HIS A 441 -2.51 18.27 -3.80
CA HIS A 441 -3.26 17.33 -2.97
C HIS A 441 -2.43 16.23 -2.31
N ASN A 442 -1.10 16.20 -2.48
CA ASN A 442 -0.26 15.08 -2.05
C ASN A 442 0.37 15.22 -0.64
N SER A 443 0.12 16.32 0.08
CA SER A 443 0.80 16.61 1.37
C SER A 443 0.50 15.57 2.45
N ARG A 444 -0.72 15.01 2.45
CA ARG A 444 -1.15 13.99 3.41
C ARG A 444 -0.50 12.64 3.10
N ASP A 445 -0.50 12.23 1.85
CA ASP A 445 0.12 10.95 1.41
C ASP A 445 1.61 10.93 1.75
N ILE A 446 2.29 12.06 1.53
CA ILE A 446 3.69 12.27 1.91
C ILE A 446 3.88 12.08 3.42
N PHE A 447 3.04 12.71 4.24
CA PHE A 447 3.09 12.56 5.69
C PHE A 447 2.90 11.09 6.09
N SER A 448 1.86 10.43 5.59
CA SER A 448 1.54 9.03 5.86
C SER A 448 2.68 8.10 5.47
N TYR A 449 3.31 8.33 4.31
CA TYR A 449 4.47 7.57 3.85
C TYR A 449 5.68 7.77 4.78
N ILE A 450 6.00 9.00 5.16
CA ILE A 450 7.12 9.29 6.07
C ILE A 450 6.90 8.63 7.43
N GLN A 451 5.68 8.69 7.98
CA GLN A 451 5.38 8.07 9.28
C GLN A 451 5.50 6.53 9.23
N SER A 452 5.09 5.91 8.13
CA SER A 452 5.10 4.45 7.99
C SER A 452 6.46 3.87 7.61
N GLU A 453 7.20 4.54 6.71
CA GLU A 453 8.43 3.99 6.13
C GLU A 453 9.73 4.53 6.74
N LEU A 454 9.73 5.69 7.43
CA LEU A 454 10.93 6.19 8.11
C LEU A 454 11.10 5.55 9.49
N ARG A 455 11.99 4.55 9.56
CA ARG A 455 12.22 3.66 10.71
C ARG A 455 13.42 4.11 11.57
N ILE A 456 13.35 5.33 12.09
CA ILE A 456 14.39 5.92 12.96
C ILE A 456 13.95 6.05 14.43
N GLY A 457 12.91 5.30 14.82
CA GLY A 457 12.28 5.35 16.14
C GLY A 457 11.38 6.58 16.36
N ASP A 458 10.98 6.81 17.62
CA ASP A 458 10.00 7.84 18.02
C ASP A 458 10.59 8.92 18.94
N SER A 459 11.90 9.13 18.89
CA SER A 459 12.56 10.20 19.65
C SER A 459 12.13 11.60 19.18
N HIS A 460 12.31 12.61 20.03
CA HIS A 460 12.09 14.01 19.62
C HIS A 460 12.93 14.37 18.37
N LEU A 461 14.16 13.86 18.29
CA LEU A 461 15.02 14.02 17.11
C LEU A 461 14.40 13.39 15.86
N ALA A 462 13.82 12.19 15.98
CA ALA A 462 13.12 11.52 14.88
C ALA A 462 11.90 12.32 14.40
N GLN A 463 11.13 12.91 15.31
CA GLN A 463 10.00 13.79 14.96
C GLN A 463 10.45 15.11 14.31
N CYS A 464 11.61 15.65 14.69
CA CYS A 464 12.22 16.78 13.98
C CYS A 464 12.61 16.39 12.55
N ILE A 465 13.31 15.27 12.37
CA ILE A 465 13.71 14.78 11.04
C ILE A 465 12.48 14.54 10.15
N ARG A 466 11.41 13.91 10.68
CA ARG A 466 10.16 13.71 9.91
C ARG A 466 9.58 15.03 9.41
N ARG A 467 9.55 16.07 10.25
CA ARG A 467 9.08 17.41 9.87
C ARG A 467 9.98 18.08 8.84
N GLU A 468 11.30 18.00 9.01
CA GLU A 468 12.26 18.55 8.06
C GLU A 468 12.11 17.87 6.68
N VAL A 469 12.07 16.53 6.62
CA VAL A 469 11.85 15.79 5.36
C VAL A 469 10.53 16.19 4.69
N GLN A 470 9.46 16.40 5.45
CA GLN A 470 8.16 16.82 4.92
C GLN A 470 8.20 18.24 4.34
N GLN A 471 8.97 19.15 4.93
CA GLN A 471 9.11 20.55 4.48
C GLN A 471 10.00 20.67 3.24
N GLU A 472 11.10 19.94 3.19
CA GLU A 472 12.08 19.98 2.09
C GLU A 472 11.64 19.22 0.83
N ALA A 473 10.62 18.37 0.95
CA ALA A 473 10.22 17.44 -0.12
C ALA A 473 9.86 18.07 -1.48
N SER A 474 9.73 19.40 -1.60
CA SER A 474 9.22 20.09 -2.80
C SER A 474 7.94 19.46 -3.37
N ARG A 475 7.22 18.71 -2.53
CA ARG A 475 6.11 17.81 -2.85
C ARG A 475 6.41 16.66 -3.83
N ILE A 476 7.66 16.34 -4.14
CA ILE A 476 8.05 15.26 -5.06
C ILE A 476 8.18 13.93 -4.30
N PHE A 477 7.23 13.02 -4.53
CA PHE A 477 7.17 11.74 -3.83
C PHE A 477 8.43 10.89 -4.03
N MET A 478 9.00 10.88 -5.23
CA MET A 478 10.24 10.16 -5.53
C MET A 478 11.44 10.64 -4.71
N TRP A 479 11.55 11.95 -4.47
CA TRP A 479 12.59 12.51 -3.61
C TRP A 479 12.46 11.95 -2.19
N ILE A 480 11.23 11.95 -1.63
CA ILE A 480 10.95 11.43 -0.30
C ILE A 480 11.28 9.94 -0.21
N VAL A 481 10.91 9.14 -1.20
CA VAL A 481 11.21 7.70 -1.23
C VAL A 481 12.72 7.46 -1.16
N LEU A 482 13.51 8.22 -1.92
CA LEU A 482 14.97 8.13 -1.92
C LEU A 482 15.56 8.59 -0.58
N VAL A 483 15.14 9.74 -0.06
CA VAL A 483 15.62 10.29 1.21
C VAL A 483 15.30 9.35 2.38
N VAL A 484 14.07 8.84 2.48
CA VAL A 484 13.68 7.87 3.51
C VAL A 484 14.56 6.61 3.46
N ARG A 485 14.87 6.11 2.25
CA ARG A 485 15.79 4.97 2.08
C ARG A 485 17.20 5.29 2.57
N ILE A 486 17.75 6.46 2.22
CA ILE A 486 19.08 6.92 2.67
C ILE A 486 19.12 7.01 4.19
N LEU A 487 18.14 7.68 4.80
CA LEU A 487 18.09 7.88 6.25
C LEU A 487 17.92 6.56 7.01
N ASN A 488 17.08 5.64 6.51
CA ASN A 488 16.92 4.30 7.11
C ASN A 488 18.23 3.50 7.08
N ARG A 489 18.98 3.57 5.97
CA ARG A 489 20.26 2.87 5.82
C ARG A 489 21.28 3.39 6.82
N ASP A 490 21.41 4.70 6.94
CA ASP A 490 22.39 5.33 7.84
C ASP A 490 22.06 5.08 9.32
N TYR A 491 20.76 5.11 9.66
CA TYR A 491 20.29 4.78 11.01
C TYR A 491 20.58 3.32 11.39
N ASN A 492 20.29 2.37 10.48
CA ASN A 492 20.61 0.95 10.68
C ASN A 492 22.12 0.68 10.80
N GLY A 493 22.96 1.56 10.25
CA GLY A 493 24.42 1.55 10.42
C GLY A 493 24.91 1.97 11.81
N GLY A 494 24.00 2.25 12.76
CA GLY A 494 24.31 2.58 14.15
C GLY A 494 24.63 4.06 14.40
N ARG A 495 24.45 4.94 13.41
CA ARG A 495 24.83 6.35 13.50
C ARG A 495 23.62 7.22 13.85
N ILE A 496 23.23 7.27 15.11
CA ILE A 496 21.96 7.88 15.58
C ILE A 496 21.88 9.41 15.33
N HIS A 497 23.01 10.13 15.27
CA HIS A 497 23.06 11.57 15.00
C HIS A 497 23.31 11.94 13.52
N ASP A 498 23.71 10.97 12.69
CA ASP A 498 24.03 11.21 11.29
C ASP A 498 22.80 11.51 10.41
N PRO A 499 21.60 10.93 10.60
CA PRO A 499 20.44 11.21 9.75
C PRO A 499 20.11 12.69 9.60
N ARG A 500 20.20 13.47 10.68
CA ARG A 500 19.94 14.92 10.62
C ARG A 500 21.09 15.71 9.97
N ARG A 501 22.34 15.25 10.09
CA ARG A 501 23.46 15.84 9.35
C ARG A 501 23.35 15.52 7.87
N LYS A 502 23.07 14.27 7.54
CA LYS A 502 22.89 13.77 6.18
C LYS A 502 21.72 14.47 5.49
N LEU A 503 20.61 14.70 6.19
CA LEU A 503 19.49 15.45 5.64
C LEU A 503 19.90 16.86 5.19
N ARG A 504 20.80 17.55 5.91
CA ARG A 504 21.34 18.86 5.49
C ARG A 504 22.33 18.79 4.33
N GLU A 505 22.88 17.62 4.03
CA GLU A 505 23.78 17.39 2.89
C GLU A 505 23.00 16.96 1.64
N ILE A 506 21.74 16.55 1.79
CA ILE A 506 20.88 16.09 0.71
C ILE A 506 20.36 17.32 -0.05
N PRO A 507 20.52 17.39 -1.38
CA PRO A 507 19.96 18.46 -2.20
C PRO A 507 18.43 18.41 -2.24
N ASP A 508 17.79 19.58 -2.29
CA ASP A 508 16.32 19.72 -2.33
C ASP A 508 15.73 19.35 -3.71
N ASP A 509 16.55 19.41 -4.77
CA ASP A 509 16.18 19.01 -6.12
C ASP A 509 16.39 17.50 -6.36
N LEU A 510 15.44 16.87 -7.06
CA LEU A 510 15.48 15.43 -7.35
C LEU A 510 16.66 15.03 -8.24
N HIS A 511 16.98 15.82 -9.26
CA HIS A 511 18.08 15.54 -10.18
C HIS A 511 19.42 15.68 -9.46
N ASP A 512 19.56 16.70 -8.62
CA ASP A 512 20.76 16.87 -7.79
C ASP A 512 20.91 15.75 -6.76
N LEU A 513 19.80 15.28 -6.16
CA LEU A 513 19.81 14.11 -5.29
C LEU A 513 20.26 12.85 -6.04
N ILE A 514 19.71 12.57 -7.22
CA ILE A 514 20.13 11.43 -8.04
C ILE A 514 21.62 11.53 -8.39
N ARG A 515 22.10 12.72 -8.76
CA ARG A 515 23.52 12.98 -8.99
C ARG A 515 24.36 12.64 -7.76
N SER A 516 23.96 13.10 -6.57
CA SER A 516 24.67 12.85 -5.32
C SER A 516 24.74 11.34 -4.99
N ILE A 517 23.66 10.59 -5.25
CA ILE A 517 23.62 9.14 -5.06
C ILE A 517 24.63 8.44 -5.99
N LEU A 518 24.70 8.87 -7.25
CA LEU A 518 25.59 8.27 -8.24
C LEU A 518 27.07 8.56 -7.94
N VAL A 519 27.40 9.80 -7.55
CA VAL A 519 28.78 10.28 -7.35
C VAL A 519 29.37 9.87 -5.99
N HIS A 520 28.59 9.79 -4.92
CA HIS A 520 29.10 9.49 -3.58
C HIS A 520 29.37 7.98 -3.39
N ASP A 521 30.50 7.58 -2.79
CA ASP A 521 30.96 6.19 -2.57
C ASP A 521 31.36 5.37 -3.82
N LEU A 522 32.42 5.74 -4.55
CA LEU A 522 33.02 4.83 -5.54
C LEU A 522 34.54 4.75 -5.37
N GLY A 523 35.04 3.53 -5.16
CA GLY A 523 36.38 3.16 -5.60
C GLY A 523 36.37 2.89 -7.11
N SER A 524 37.51 3.06 -7.79
CA SER A 524 37.62 3.04 -9.26
C SER A 524 37.00 1.81 -9.94
N HIS A 525 37.19 0.60 -9.39
CA HIS A 525 36.64 -0.64 -9.95
C HIS A 525 35.10 -0.73 -9.88
N SER A 526 34.48 -0.09 -8.89
CA SER A 526 33.01 -0.10 -8.71
C SER A 526 32.29 0.87 -9.67
N GLN A 527 33.02 1.81 -10.28
CA GLN A 527 32.45 2.83 -11.14
C GLN A 527 32.15 2.29 -12.55
N LYS A 528 33.09 1.54 -13.16
CA LYS A 528 32.91 0.93 -14.48
C LYS A 528 31.74 -0.05 -14.51
N GLU A 529 31.59 -0.87 -13.47
CA GLU A 529 30.45 -1.79 -13.39
C GLU A 529 29.11 -1.05 -13.19
N MET A 530 29.11 0.05 -12.44
CA MET A 530 27.91 0.89 -12.25
C MET A 530 27.49 1.55 -13.57
N GLU A 531 28.46 2.07 -14.31
CA GLU A 531 28.24 2.64 -15.63
C GLU A 531 27.63 1.62 -16.58
N LEU A 532 28.24 0.45 -16.69
CA LEU A 532 27.77 -0.62 -17.56
C LEU A 532 26.34 -1.08 -17.19
N ARG A 533 26.02 -1.14 -15.89
CA ARG A 533 24.65 -1.41 -15.42
C ARG A 533 23.67 -0.38 -15.94
N LEU A 534 23.99 0.90 -15.78
CA LEU A 534 23.10 1.99 -16.20
C LEU A 534 22.96 2.02 -17.72
N GLN A 535 24.03 1.77 -18.48
CA GLN A 535 23.99 1.62 -19.94
C GLN A 535 23.04 0.49 -20.37
N TRP A 536 23.15 -0.70 -19.75
CA TRP A 536 22.25 -1.82 -20.04
C TRP A 536 20.79 -1.49 -19.70
N VAL A 537 20.53 -0.84 -18.57
CA VAL A 537 19.16 -0.45 -18.20
C VAL A 537 18.63 0.66 -19.11
N LEU A 538 19.48 1.54 -19.65
CA LEU A 538 19.08 2.64 -20.54
C LEU A 538 18.86 2.20 -22.00
N PHE A 539 19.80 1.46 -22.58
CA PHE A 539 19.92 1.29 -24.03
C PHE A 539 19.68 -0.15 -24.51
N ALA A 540 19.41 -1.10 -23.61
CA ALA A 540 18.95 -2.41 -24.04
C ALA A 540 17.67 -2.27 -24.87
N ARG A 541 17.63 -2.94 -26.03
CA ARG A 541 16.47 -3.00 -26.94
C ARG A 541 15.15 -3.32 -26.24
N TYR A 542 15.20 -4.20 -25.25
CA TYR A 542 14.11 -4.49 -24.34
C TYR A 542 14.65 -4.69 -22.92
N PRO A 543 13.83 -4.46 -21.87
CA PRO A 543 14.27 -4.64 -20.49
C PRO A 543 14.79 -6.05 -20.21
N LEU A 544 15.99 -6.14 -19.64
CA LEU A 544 16.65 -7.42 -19.34
C LEU A 544 16.09 -8.05 -18.06
N ARG A 545 16.11 -9.38 -18.01
CA ARG A 545 15.90 -10.15 -16.77
C ARG A 545 17.09 -9.97 -15.82
N PRO A 546 16.90 -10.19 -14.50
CA PRO A 546 17.99 -10.10 -13.53
C PRO A 546 19.22 -10.92 -13.92
N GLU A 547 19.00 -12.15 -14.37
CA GLU A 547 20.06 -13.07 -14.77
C GLU A 547 20.79 -12.55 -16.02
N GLU A 548 20.04 -12.10 -17.03
CA GLU A 548 20.59 -11.51 -18.26
C GLU A 548 21.48 -10.31 -17.93
N LEU A 549 20.97 -9.36 -17.14
CA LEU A 549 21.72 -8.16 -16.75
C LEU A 549 22.99 -8.52 -15.97
N TYR A 550 22.92 -9.49 -15.06
CA TYR A 550 24.09 -9.94 -14.30
C TYR A 550 25.22 -10.43 -15.21
N PHE A 551 24.91 -11.35 -16.13
CA PHE A 551 25.90 -11.86 -17.09
C PHE A 551 26.35 -10.79 -18.11
N ALA A 552 25.49 -9.81 -18.41
CA ALA A 552 25.83 -8.68 -19.26
C ALA A 552 26.89 -7.76 -18.64
N ILE A 553 26.83 -7.56 -17.32
CA ILE A 553 27.84 -6.79 -16.59
C ILE A 553 29.16 -7.56 -16.52
N LEU A 554 29.09 -8.87 -16.26
CA LEU A 554 30.28 -9.73 -16.23
C LEU A 554 31.03 -9.70 -17.56
N ALA A 555 30.31 -9.76 -18.68
CA ALA A 555 30.90 -9.69 -20.03
C ALA A 555 31.68 -8.39 -20.29
N GLY A 556 31.24 -7.25 -19.73
CA GLY A 556 31.91 -5.96 -19.93
C GLY A 556 32.96 -5.58 -18.87
N SER A 557 33.09 -6.35 -17.79
CA SER A 557 33.98 -6.03 -16.65
C SER A 557 35.38 -6.67 -16.75
N ASP A 558 35.80 -7.11 -17.94
CA ASP A 558 37.11 -7.70 -18.24
C ASP A 558 37.46 -8.97 -17.42
N SER A 559 36.47 -9.84 -17.21
CA SER A 559 36.68 -11.21 -16.69
C SER A 559 36.93 -12.16 -17.87
N ASP A 560 38.09 -12.83 -17.87
CA ASP A 560 38.60 -13.68 -18.96
C ASP A 560 37.73 -14.89 -19.36
N THR A 561 36.55 -15.09 -18.77
CA THR A 561 35.63 -16.16 -19.18
C THR A 561 34.17 -15.81 -18.89
N VAL A 562 33.32 -15.80 -19.93
CA VAL A 562 31.86 -15.97 -19.77
C VAL A 562 31.61 -17.46 -19.49
N SER A 563 31.64 -17.82 -18.20
CA SER A 563 31.40 -19.20 -17.76
C SER A 563 29.91 -19.56 -17.86
N ALA A 564 29.62 -20.85 -17.93
CA ALA A 564 28.24 -21.33 -17.78
C ALA A 564 27.68 -20.92 -16.41
N TRP A 565 26.38 -20.62 -16.36
CA TRP A 565 25.72 -20.25 -15.12
C TRP A 565 25.62 -21.43 -14.16
N ASP A 566 26.48 -21.43 -13.14
CA ASP A 566 26.36 -22.29 -11.98
C ASP A 566 25.26 -21.75 -11.04
N ARG A 567 24.15 -22.48 -10.94
CA ARG A 567 23.00 -22.10 -10.13
C ARG A 567 23.15 -22.44 -8.65
N GLU A 568 24.11 -23.28 -8.30
CA GLU A 568 24.42 -23.63 -6.91
C GLU A 568 25.24 -22.51 -6.25
N GLU A 569 26.22 -21.96 -6.97
CA GLU A 569 27.00 -20.81 -6.51
C GLU A 569 26.28 -19.48 -6.72
N ILE A 570 25.78 -19.24 -7.94
CA ILE A 570 25.14 -17.97 -8.33
C ILE A 570 23.63 -18.12 -8.26
N THR A 571 23.11 -18.15 -7.03
CA THR A 571 21.67 -18.24 -6.79
C THR A 571 20.94 -16.97 -7.24
N SER A 572 19.65 -17.07 -7.56
CA SER A 572 18.80 -15.90 -7.89
C SER A 572 18.79 -14.84 -6.77
N SER A 573 18.99 -15.25 -5.51
CA SER A 573 19.12 -14.32 -4.37
C SER A 573 20.41 -13.49 -4.39
N VAL A 574 21.51 -14.08 -4.89
CA VAL A 574 22.79 -13.40 -5.07
C VAL A 574 22.69 -12.41 -6.22
N VAL A 575 22.13 -12.84 -7.37
CA VAL A 575 21.86 -11.97 -8.52
C VAL A 575 21.02 -10.77 -8.12
N LYS A 576 19.90 -10.99 -7.42
CA LYS A 576 19.02 -9.91 -6.94
C LYS A 576 19.75 -8.95 -5.99
N ARG A 577 20.55 -9.49 -5.08
CA ARG A 577 21.33 -8.69 -4.12
C ARG A 577 22.38 -7.84 -4.81
N LEU A 578 23.09 -8.39 -5.80
CA LEU A 578 24.10 -7.65 -6.56
C LEU A 578 23.47 -6.53 -7.40
N ILE A 579 22.34 -6.79 -8.05
CA ILE A 579 21.62 -5.76 -8.81
C ILE A 579 21.15 -4.63 -7.88
N LEU A 580 20.58 -4.96 -6.70
CA LEU A 580 20.04 -3.97 -5.76
C LEU A 580 21.12 -3.21 -4.99
N ASN A 581 22.19 -3.87 -4.56
CA ASN A 581 23.29 -3.23 -3.84
C ASN A 581 24.12 -2.33 -4.78
N ALA A 582 24.32 -2.77 -6.02
CA ALA A 582 25.15 -2.05 -6.96
C ALA A 582 24.44 -0.87 -7.62
N SER A 583 23.11 -0.83 -7.69
CA SER A 583 22.36 0.31 -8.26
C SER A 583 22.05 1.44 -7.28
N LYS A 584 22.54 1.32 -6.03
CA LYS A 584 22.29 2.26 -4.92
C LYS A 584 20.80 2.56 -4.72
N GLY A 585 19.93 1.62 -5.09
CA GLY A 585 18.47 1.75 -4.96
C GLY A 585 17.78 2.54 -6.08
N LEU A 586 18.47 2.85 -7.19
CA LEU A 586 17.90 3.52 -8.37
C LEU A 586 17.28 2.55 -9.39
N THR A 587 17.58 1.26 -9.29
CA THR A 587 16.92 0.21 -10.08
C THR A 587 16.17 -0.78 -9.19
N GLU A 588 15.15 -1.41 -9.75
CA GLU A 588 14.36 -2.44 -9.11
C GLU A 588 14.12 -3.63 -10.05
N VAL A 589 13.73 -4.75 -9.44
CA VAL A 589 13.27 -5.94 -10.16
C VAL A 589 11.75 -6.01 -10.02
N THR A 590 11.04 -6.09 -11.15
CA THR A 590 9.58 -6.14 -11.14
C THR A 590 9.04 -7.40 -10.48
N ASN A 591 7.87 -7.30 -9.86
CA ASN A 591 7.17 -8.43 -9.25
C ASN A 591 6.25 -9.17 -10.25
N SER A 592 6.31 -8.85 -11.54
CA SER A 592 5.46 -9.41 -12.60
C SER A 592 5.98 -10.77 -13.12
N PRO A 593 5.13 -11.56 -13.82
CA PRO A 593 5.59 -12.71 -14.59
C PRO A 593 6.65 -12.25 -15.59
N GLY A 594 7.81 -12.91 -15.61
CA GLY A 594 8.93 -12.54 -16.48
C GLY A 594 9.90 -11.50 -15.93
N ARG A 595 9.76 -11.07 -14.67
CA ARG A 595 10.71 -10.27 -13.84
C ARG A 595 11.82 -9.57 -14.64
N ILE A 596 11.69 -8.27 -14.84
CA ILE A 596 12.66 -7.45 -15.55
C ILE A 596 13.33 -6.45 -14.61
N VAL A 597 14.49 -5.95 -15.01
CA VAL A 597 15.20 -4.87 -14.33
C VAL A 597 14.84 -3.53 -14.99
N GLN A 598 14.42 -2.57 -14.17
CA GLN A 598 14.05 -1.23 -14.60
C GLN A 598 14.51 -0.18 -13.58
N PHE A 599 14.48 1.09 -13.97
CA PHE A 599 14.61 2.18 -12.99
C PHE A 599 13.41 2.18 -12.05
N ILE A 600 13.62 2.61 -10.81
CA ILE A 600 12.53 2.79 -9.84
C ILE A 600 11.49 3.83 -10.32
N HIS A 601 11.89 4.72 -11.23
CA HIS A 601 11.04 5.77 -11.77
C HIS A 601 11.62 6.39 -13.05
N GLU A 602 10.75 6.86 -13.94
CA GLU A 602 11.13 7.47 -15.23
C GLU A 602 11.97 8.75 -15.06
N SER A 603 11.77 9.52 -14.00
CA SER A 603 12.61 10.69 -13.67
C SER A 603 14.10 10.35 -13.54
N VAL A 604 14.45 9.13 -13.13
CA VAL A 604 15.86 8.70 -13.08
C VAL A 604 16.42 8.56 -14.49
N ARG A 605 15.65 7.95 -15.39
CA ARG A 605 16.02 7.81 -16.80
C ARG A 605 16.15 9.17 -17.48
N GLU A 606 15.16 10.05 -17.30
CA GLU A 606 15.17 11.39 -17.88
C GLU A 606 16.37 12.22 -17.42
N PHE A 607 16.67 12.17 -16.11
CA PHE A 607 17.87 12.83 -15.58
C PHE A 607 19.13 12.33 -16.27
N LEU A 608 19.28 11.00 -16.39
CA LEU A 608 20.44 10.40 -17.04
C LEU A 608 20.55 10.87 -18.50
N LEU A 609 19.50 10.72 -19.29
CA LEU A 609 19.50 11.03 -20.73
C LEU A 609 19.70 12.51 -21.07
N LYS A 610 19.34 13.45 -20.18
CA LYS A 610 19.52 14.90 -20.44
C LYS A 610 20.92 15.38 -20.04
N ASP A 611 21.21 15.40 -18.74
CA ASP A 611 22.38 16.08 -18.18
C ASP A 611 23.17 15.19 -17.20
N GLY A 612 22.59 14.09 -16.73
CA GLY A 612 23.17 13.26 -15.67
C GLY A 612 24.43 12.55 -16.14
N LEU A 613 24.39 11.97 -17.33
CA LEU A 613 25.47 11.14 -17.87
C LEU A 613 26.73 11.98 -18.21
N THR A 614 26.54 13.13 -18.85
CA THR A 614 27.61 14.07 -19.22
C THR A 614 28.26 14.74 -18.01
N THR A 615 27.53 14.88 -16.91
CA THR A 615 28.04 15.45 -15.65
C THR A 615 28.78 14.43 -14.80
N ILE A 616 28.40 13.15 -14.85
CA ILE A 616 28.95 12.08 -13.99
C ILE A 616 30.16 11.39 -14.65
N TRP A 617 30.15 11.23 -15.97
CA TRP A 617 31.21 10.52 -16.71
C TRP A 617 31.87 11.43 -17.75
N LEU A 618 32.85 12.19 -17.28
CA LEU A 618 33.62 13.17 -18.06
C LEU A 618 34.31 12.59 -19.32
N GLU A 619 34.61 11.29 -19.33
CA GLU A 619 35.31 10.61 -20.43
C GLU A 619 34.42 10.35 -21.67
N LEU A 620 33.10 10.41 -21.53
CA LEU A 620 32.13 10.04 -22.59
C LEU A 620 31.36 11.26 -23.15
N LYS A 621 31.89 12.46 -22.90
CA LYS A 621 31.18 13.75 -22.98
C LYS A 621 30.50 14.09 -24.31
N ASP A 622 31.03 13.64 -25.43
CA ASP A 622 30.59 14.11 -26.75
C ASP A 622 29.74 13.09 -27.53
N ASN A 623 29.62 11.84 -27.05
CA ASN A 623 28.83 10.79 -27.72
C ASN A 623 28.46 9.61 -26.80
N PHE A 624 27.87 9.90 -25.64
CA PHE A 624 27.60 8.88 -24.64
C PHE A 624 26.68 7.77 -25.17
N GLU A 625 25.61 8.10 -25.91
CA GLU A 625 24.68 7.13 -26.48
C GLU A 625 25.39 6.20 -27.45
N GLY A 626 26.13 6.75 -28.42
CA GLY A 626 26.88 5.95 -29.39
C GLY A 626 27.92 5.04 -28.73
N GLN A 627 28.70 5.57 -27.78
CA GLN A 627 29.71 4.80 -27.05
C GLN A 627 29.10 3.74 -26.13
N SER A 628 27.93 4.02 -25.55
CA SER A 628 27.17 3.04 -24.77
C SER A 628 26.73 1.89 -25.66
N HIS A 629 26.10 2.18 -26.80
CA HIS A 629 25.71 1.15 -27.76
C HIS A 629 26.92 0.33 -28.25
N ASP A 630 28.07 0.97 -28.49
CA ASP A 630 29.30 0.25 -28.84
C ASP A 630 29.80 -0.67 -27.72
N THR A 631 29.75 -0.21 -26.47
CA THR A 631 30.09 -1.01 -25.28
C THR A 631 29.15 -2.20 -25.11
N LEU A 632 27.84 -2.00 -25.28
CA LEU A 632 26.84 -3.07 -25.21
C LEU A 632 27.06 -4.10 -26.33
N LYS A 633 27.41 -3.65 -27.55
CA LYS A 633 27.81 -4.52 -28.66
C LYS A 633 29.02 -5.38 -28.29
N GLN A 634 30.07 -4.80 -27.69
CA GLN A 634 31.24 -5.58 -27.24
C GLN A 634 30.88 -6.63 -26.19
N CYS A 635 29.98 -6.30 -25.26
CA CYS A 635 29.47 -7.26 -24.28
C CYS A 635 28.71 -8.41 -24.96
N CYS A 636 27.90 -8.12 -25.99
CA CYS A 636 27.23 -9.14 -26.80
C CYS A 636 28.24 -10.06 -27.49
N ILE A 637 29.29 -9.50 -28.11
CA ILE A 637 30.35 -10.27 -28.79
C ILE A 637 31.05 -11.22 -27.82
N ARG A 638 31.51 -10.72 -26.68
CA ARG A 638 32.15 -11.54 -25.63
C ARG A 638 31.23 -12.64 -25.11
N SER A 639 29.93 -12.36 -25.02
CA SER A 639 28.93 -13.35 -24.59
C SER A 639 28.66 -14.44 -25.63
N MET A 640 29.00 -14.20 -26.90
CA MET A 640 28.92 -15.18 -27.98
C MET A 640 30.20 -16.03 -28.11
N ASP A 641 31.33 -15.59 -27.53
CA ASP A 641 32.62 -16.30 -27.56
C ASP A 641 32.68 -17.47 -26.56
N ILE A 642 31.76 -18.43 -26.70
CA ILE A 642 31.59 -19.60 -25.81
C ILE A 642 32.32 -20.83 -26.38
N SER A 643 33.52 -20.60 -26.92
CA SER A 643 34.27 -21.53 -27.77
C SER A 643 34.45 -22.97 -27.21
N PRO A 644 34.59 -23.23 -25.90
CA PRO A 644 34.77 -24.61 -25.40
C PRO A 644 33.48 -25.44 -25.21
N VAL A 645 32.31 -24.82 -24.98
CA VAL A 645 31.11 -25.53 -24.48
C VAL A 645 30.13 -25.95 -25.59
N VAL A 646 30.10 -25.22 -26.70
CA VAL A 646 29.35 -25.63 -27.91
C VAL A 646 29.93 -26.94 -28.48
N LEU A 647 31.24 -27.15 -28.31
CA LEU A 647 31.91 -28.39 -28.73
C LEU A 647 31.52 -29.59 -27.85
N GLN A 648 31.40 -29.42 -26.52
CA GLN A 648 31.01 -30.50 -25.61
C GLN A 648 29.51 -30.86 -25.66
N SER A 649 28.63 -29.90 -25.96
CA SER A 649 27.18 -30.15 -26.05
C SER A 649 26.75 -30.91 -27.32
N ARG A 650 27.59 -30.89 -28.38
CA ARG A 650 27.39 -31.69 -29.60
C ARG A 650 27.54 -33.20 -29.39
N GLU A 651 28.18 -33.65 -28.31
CA GLU A 651 28.40 -35.07 -28.03
C GLU A 651 27.20 -35.78 -27.39
N ARG A 652 26.16 -35.06 -26.94
CA ARG A 652 24.94 -35.64 -26.35
C ARG A 652 23.84 -35.78 -27.41
N ARG A 653 23.29 -36.99 -27.57
CA ARG A 653 22.14 -37.34 -28.45
C ARG A 653 20.84 -36.64 -28.00
N CYS A 654 20.71 -35.33 -28.24
CA CYS A 654 19.52 -34.54 -27.95
C CYS A 654 18.93 -33.92 -29.23
N THR A 655 17.64 -33.59 -29.22
CA THR A 655 17.01 -32.89 -30.34
C THR A 655 17.49 -31.43 -30.42
N PRO A 656 17.44 -30.76 -31.59
CA PRO A 656 17.86 -29.36 -31.73
C PRO A 656 17.11 -28.37 -30.81
N LYS A 657 15.85 -28.66 -30.48
CA LYS A 657 15.05 -27.85 -29.53
C LYS A 657 15.56 -27.99 -28.09
N ASP A 658 15.93 -29.21 -27.69
CA ASP A 658 16.44 -29.49 -26.34
C ASP A 658 17.87 -28.94 -26.16
N GLN A 659 18.67 -28.93 -27.23
CA GLN A 659 19.98 -28.29 -27.22
C GLN A 659 19.85 -26.77 -27.08
N LYS A 660 18.95 -26.12 -27.84
CA LYS A 660 18.70 -24.68 -27.73
C LYS A 660 18.24 -24.31 -26.31
N SER A 661 17.30 -25.05 -25.73
CA SER A 661 16.79 -24.77 -24.38
C SER A 661 17.85 -25.00 -23.29
N HIS A 662 18.72 -25.99 -23.45
CA HIS A 662 19.84 -26.22 -22.52
C HIS A 662 20.86 -25.07 -22.59
N ILE A 663 21.22 -24.63 -23.79
CA ILE A 663 22.21 -23.56 -23.99
C ILE A 663 21.68 -22.22 -23.44
N THR A 664 20.43 -21.84 -23.75
CA THR A 664 19.84 -20.60 -23.21
C THR A 664 19.66 -20.64 -21.69
N ARG A 665 19.51 -21.84 -21.11
CA ARG A 665 19.45 -22.02 -19.66
C ARG A 665 20.81 -21.87 -18.98
N ALA A 666 21.89 -22.26 -19.66
CA ALA A 666 23.27 -22.18 -19.19
C ALA A 666 23.90 -20.80 -19.44
N TYR A 667 23.45 -20.07 -20.46
CA TYR A 667 23.96 -18.76 -20.85
C TYR A 667 22.82 -17.74 -20.99
N PRO A 668 22.42 -17.08 -19.89
CA PRO A 668 21.23 -16.23 -19.88
C PRO A 668 21.25 -15.09 -20.91
N LEU A 669 22.40 -14.46 -21.16
CA LEU A 669 22.49 -13.33 -22.10
C LEU A 669 22.57 -13.76 -23.57
N LEU A 670 22.88 -15.02 -23.88
CA LEU A 670 23.24 -15.43 -25.24
C LEU A 670 22.11 -15.15 -26.26
N GLU A 671 20.86 -15.43 -25.89
CA GLU A 671 19.73 -15.17 -26.79
C GLU A 671 19.58 -13.68 -27.08
N TYR A 672 19.74 -12.82 -26.07
CA TYR A 672 19.76 -11.38 -26.27
C TYR A 672 20.91 -10.96 -27.20
N ALA A 673 22.12 -11.43 -26.94
CA ALA A 673 23.32 -11.05 -27.65
C ALA A 673 23.22 -11.37 -29.15
N VAL A 674 22.80 -12.60 -29.50
CA VAL A 674 22.67 -13.05 -30.89
C VAL A 674 21.65 -12.22 -31.67
N HIS A 675 20.52 -11.85 -31.05
CA HIS A 675 19.47 -11.11 -31.76
C HIS A 675 19.73 -9.59 -31.81
N ASN A 676 20.51 -9.03 -30.87
CA ASN A 676 20.62 -7.58 -30.70
C ASN A 676 22.02 -7.01 -30.93
N VAL A 677 23.04 -7.82 -31.23
CA VAL A 677 24.39 -7.29 -31.55
C VAL A 677 24.33 -6.28 -32.72
N TRP A 678 23.55 -6.59 -33.76
CA TRP A 678 23.33 -5.70 -34.90
C TRP A 678 22.54 -4.45 -34.56
N TYR A 679 21.54 -4.57 -33.67
CA TYR A 679 20.82 -3.42 -33.16
C TYR A 679 21.78 -2.43 -32.51
N HIS A 680 22.62 -2.90 -31.59
CA HIS A 680 23.60 -2.04 -30.93
C HIS A 680 24.65 -1.48 -31.89
N ALA A 681 25.13 -2.25 -32.87
CA ALA A 681 26.05 -1.76 -33.89
C ALA A 681 25.42 -0.67 -34.77
N ASN A 682 24.16 -0.84 -35.19
CA ASN A 682 23.44 0.12 -36.01
C ASN A 682 23.16 1.42 -35.26
N GLU A 683 22.74 1.34 -33.99
CA GLU A 683 22.55 2.52 -33.14
C GLU A 683 23.88 3.26 -32.94
N ALA A 684 24.97 2.54 -32.62
CA ALA A 684 26.31 3.13 -32.48
C ALA A 684 26.76 3.86 -33.77
N ALA A 685 26.55 3.25 -34.95
CA ALA A 685 26.81 3.87 -36.24
C ALA A 685 25.94 5.10 -36.51
N GLY A 686 24.65 5.06 -36.13
CA GLY A 686 23.73 6.20 -36.20
C GLY A 686 24.22 7.41 -35.41
N TYR A 687 24.90 7.16 -34.30
CA TYR A 687 25.59 8.16 -33.49
C TYR A 687 27.05 8.43 -33.94
N ARG A 688 27.44 8.04 -35.16
CA ARG A 688 28.77 8.29 -35.75
C ARG A 688 29.95 7.59 -35.05
N VAL A 689 29.72 6.46 -34.38
CA VAL A 689 30.80 5.58 -33.90
C VAL A 689 31.24 4.67 -35.04
N ASP A 690 32.56 4.58 -35.28
CA ASP A 690 33.09 3.71 -36.32
C ASP A 690 32.84 2.22 -36.01
N GLN A 691 32.38 1.48 -37.02
CA GLN A 691 32.04 0.05 -36.92
C GLN A 691 32.86 -0.82 -37.88
N THR A 692 33.88 -0.28 -38.54
CA THR A 692 34.75 -1.05 -39.48
C THR A 692 35.31 -2.32 -38.83
N CYS A 693 35.87 -2.22 -37.62
CA CYS A 693 36.42 -3.36 -36.88
C CYS A 693 35.37 -4.45 -36.57
N PHE A 694 34.09 -4.08 -36.44
CA PHE A 694 33.02 -5.05 -36.22
C PHE A 694 32.67 -5.79 -37.52
N LEU A 695 32.66 -5.08 -38.64
CA LEU A 695 32.48 -5.70 -39.97
C LEU A 695 33.63 -6.66 -40.32
N ASP A 696 34.86 -6.36 -39.87
CA ASP A 696 36.02 -7.24 -40.05
C ASP A 696 36.01 -8.46 -39.11
N TRP A 697 35.28 -8.40 -38.00
CA TRP A 697 35.13 -9.51 -37.04
C TRP A 697 34.12 -10.58 -37.50
N ILE A 698 33.14 -10.18 -38.32
CA ILE A 698 32.10 -11.05 -38.91
C ILE A 698 32.69 -11.89 -40.05
#